data_AF-A0A9W2YCF5-F1
#
_entry.id   AF-A0A9W2YCF5-F1
#
_cell.length_a   1.000
_cell.length_b   1.000
_cell.length_c   1.000
_cell.angle_alpha   90.00
_cell.angle_beta   90.00
_cell.angle_gamma   90.00
#
_symmetry.space_group_name_H-M   'P 1'
#
loop_
_entity.id
_entity.type
_entity.pdbx_description
1 polymer ?
#
loop_
_entity_poly.entity_id
_entity_poly.type
_entity_poly.pdbx_seq_one_letter_code
_entity_poly.pdbx_strand_id
1 'polypeptide(L)'
;MAKNSNGQQKVEHPRTSKLMNLEHTENQDNPVTGVKLSYWSSSVVVFLVAVLCFINSYDGDFVFDDSEAIENNKDLLPSTPLWNLMQNDFWGRKLGNLSHKSYRPLTVLTFRWNYWAAGGLYPLGFHVINILLHGMVCAALLPVFSIIISADGTCRFQRLALVCSLLFAVHPVHTESVAGVVGRADLLCALFFILSFLAYVKGVTVYSRYRPECFSSSWVFLSTMLSVLATFSKEQGITVIGICSAYDILVVCGFDLRTILSLGMLTNFSEEEDDKIVTRKASREKHDWKLAFVKRQLILFIFAALQLFVRWRVMGSTPPIFQIHDNPHSFVNGTVYRALNYNYLYAINAWILLCPQWLCFDWSMGCVPTVESLADLRLLSVVTLWLVLLVLAWQCLNEENEKTKRSLILSIALIVIPFLPATNIFFRVGFVIAERVLYIPSAGFCLLIGLGLHKLSARDTLKNIVYAGFVLLVCVFFIRSMQRSNQWRKGWWLFTSGEQICPFNAKVHYNIAKLSADAGNITLAEERYKLAIELNPVYDQAMNNLANIYKDQNKLQESEELLDKAVAIAPDFAAAWMNRGITKAALKKYEESERSYKQAIRCRKNYPDCYYNLGNLYLEMGRNQEALDAWKNATQLKPTHWNSWNNAIILLDNLNYQEQAANVALSALRFIPHNSAIQFSLANVFGKQDNYKESEKYFLLALQGDPRNPTIHMNLGVLYHRWGKYKEALACYTKSLELDPHNQVTLDNLNLLKAKMKMSA
;
A
#
# COMPACT_ATOMS: atom_id res chain seq x y z
N MET A 1 77.67 15.32 34.55
CA MET A 1 77.42 16.40 33.56
C MET A 1 76.59 15.83 32.42
N ALA A 2 75.49 16.51 32.10
CA ALA A 2 74.49 16.11 31.14
C ALA A 2 74.98 16.09 29.69
N LYS A 3 74.36 15.26 28.84
CA LYS A 3 73.76 15.71 27.58
C LYS A 3 72.81 14.68 26.97
N ASN A 4 71.64 15.21 26.60
CA ASN A 4 70.49 14.59 25.97
C ASN A 4 70.80 13.92 24.62
N SER A 5 70.13 12.80 24.35
CA SER A 5 69.73 12.43 22.99
C SER A 5 68.23 12.11 22.98
N ASN A 6 67.54 12.73 22.02
CA ASN A 6 66.10 12.68 21.82
C ASN A 6 65.62 11.25 21.51
N GLY A 7 64.79 10.70 22.39
CA GLY A 7 63.88 9.60 22.06
C GLY A 7 62.48 10.16 21.85
N GLN A 8 62.03 10.27 20.59
CA GLN A 8 60.63 10.46 20.26
C GLN A 8 59.84 9.25 20.78
N GLN A 9 59.20 9.38 21.95
CA GLN A 9 58.14 8.48 22.36
C GLN A 9 56.93 8.77 21.47
N LYS A 10 56.70 7.87 20.50
CA LYS A 10 55.40 7.68 19.85
C LYS A 10 54.36 7.54 20.96
N VAL A 11 53.50 8.56 21.09
CA VAL A 11 52.27 8.46 21.86
C VAL A 11 51.37 7.48 21.11
N GLU A 12 51.34 6.23 21.56
CA GLU A 12 50.33 5.27 21.11
C GLU A 12 48.96 5.77 21.59
N HIS A 13 48.15 6.27 20.65
CA HIS A 13 46.72 6.45 20.87
C HIS A 13 46.09 5.09 21.22
N PRO A 14 45.34 4.96 22.33
CA PRO A 14 44.71 3.71 22.70
C PRO A 14 43.70 3.29 21.61
N ARG A 15 43.81 2.02 21.20
CA ARG A 15 43.05 1.38 20.11
C ARG A 15 41.54 1.66 20.18
N THR A 16 41.05 2.36 19.17
CA THR A 16 39.69 2.86 18.90
C THR A 16 38.67 1.81 18.42
N SER A 17 38.86 0.50 18.63
CA SER A 17 38.01 -0.55 18.01
C SER A 17 37.16 -1.41 18.95
N LYS A 18 37.22 -1.25 20.28
CA LYS A 18 36.61 -2.22 21.23
C LYS A 18 35.25 -1.84 21.83
N LEU A 19 34.60 -0.76 21.38
CA LEU A 19 33.39 -0.24 22.04
C LEU A 19 32.08 -0.89 21.55
N MET A 20 32.07 -1.44 20.33
CA MET A 20 30.96 -2.21 19.79
C MET A 20 31.40 -3.66 19.54
N ASN A 21 31.26 -4.51 20.55
CA ASN A 21 31.60 -5.93 20.45
C ASN A 21 30.44 -6.79 20.96
N LEU A 22 29.55 -7.18 20.04
CA LEU A 22 28.40 -8.04 20.29
C LEU A 22 28.79 -9.51 20.55
N GLU A 23 30.05 -9.89 20.32
CA GLU A 23 30.53 -11.25 20.58
C GLU A 23 30.78 -11.51 22.07
N HIS A 24 31.02 -10.46 22.87
CA HIS A 24 31.07 -10.58 24.32
C HIS A 24 29.67 -10.52 24.93
N THR A 25 29.22 -11.67 25.43
CA THR A 25 27.94 -11.82 26.15
C THR A 25 28.09 -11.40 27.61
N GLU A 26 27.12 -10.67 28.15
CA GLU A 26 27.05 -10.41 29.59
C GLU A 26 26.53 -11.67 30.31
N ASN A 27 27.35 -12.26 31.18
CA ASN A 27 27.06 -13.55 31.82
C ASN A 27 26.14 -13.44 33.04
N GLN A 28 25.79 -12.23 33.49
CA GLN A 28 24.96 -11.99 34.68
C GLN A 28 23.46 -11.99 34.41
N ASP A 29 23.02 -11.95 33.15
CA ASP A 29 21.60 -12.07 32.79
C ASP A 29 21.18 -13.54 32.76
N ASN A 30 20.27 -13.90 33.67
CA ASN A 30 19.59 -15.20 33.68
C ASN A 30 18.30 -15.06 32.84
N PRO A 31 18.31 -15.39 31.53
CA PRO A 31 17.15 -15.16 30.69
C PRO A 31 16.00 -16.06 31.11
N VAL A 32 14.79 -15.57 30.89
CA VAL A 32 13.53 -16.33 31.03
C VAL A 32 13.61 -17.66 30.29
N THR A 33 14.34 -17.73 29.16
CA THR A 33 14.38 -18.89 28.27
C THR A 33 15.32 -20.01 28.68
N GLY A 34 16.27 -19.78 29.61
CA GLY A 34 17.32 -20.75 29.98
C GLY A 34 18.33 -21.11 28.85
N VAL A 35 18.06 -20.74 27.60
CA VAL A 35 18.92 -21.05 26.43
C VAL A 35 20.08 -20.07 26.34
N LYS A 36 21.30 -20.61 26.22
CA LYS A 36 22.54 -19.83 26.04
C LYS A 36 22.96 -19.84 24.57
N LEU A 37 22.40 -18.93 23.77
CA LEU A 37 22.82 -18.72 22.37
C LEU A 37 23.86 -17.61 22.26
N SER A 38 24.76 -17.74 21.28
CA SER A 38 25.63 -16.65 20.84
C SER A 38 24.81 -15.55 20.13
N TYR A 39 25.41 -14.37 19.91
CA TYR A 39 24.77 -13.32 19.10
C TYR A 39 24.38 -13.83 17.71
N TRP A 40 25.31 -14.45 16.98
CA TRP A 40 25.06 -14.95 15.62
C TRP A 40 23.98 -16.04 15.59
N SER A 41 24.03 -16.97 16.53
CA SER A 41 23.00 -18.00 16.66
C SER A 41 21.63 -17.40 16.98
N SER A 42 21.58 -16.39 17.84
CA SER A 42 20.35 -15.67 18.18
C SER A 42 19.77 -14.95 16.96
N SER A 43 20.62 -14.28 16.17
CA SER A 43 20.21 -13.60 14.94
C SER A 43 19.63 -14.55 13.90
N VAL A 44 20.25 -15.73 13.71
CA VAL A 44 19.73 -16.75 12.80
C VAL A 44 18.40 -17.31 13.29
N VAL A 45 18.28 -17.63 14.59
CA VAL A 45 17.02 -18.15 15.16
C VAL A 45 15.89 -17.14 15.00
N VAL A 46 16.12 -15.88 15.36
CA VAL A 46 15.11 -14.82 15.21
C VAL A 46 14.71 -14.63 13.74
N PHE A 47 15.67 -14.62 12.83
CA PHE A 47 15.40 -14.52 11.39
C PHE A 47 14.52 -15.67 10.89
N LEU A 48 14.88 -16.91 11.23
CA LEU A 48 14.14 -18.09 10.79
C LEU A 48 12.73 -18.14 11.40
N VAL A 49 12.57 -17.82 12.69
CA VAL A 49 11.25 -17.75 13.34
C VAL A 49 10.38 -16.70 12.66
N ALA A 50 10.92 -15.50 12.41
CA ALA A 50 10.21 -14.43 11.72
C ALA A 50 9.75 -14.86 10.31
N VAL A 51 10.63 -15.49 9.52
CA VAL A 51 10.28 -16.00 8.19
C VAL A 51 9.19 -17.08 8.27
N LEU A 52 9.33 -18.05 9.19
CA LEU A 52 8.38 -19.15 9.33
C LEU A 52 6.98 -18.69 9.77
N CYS A 53 6.86 -17.57 10.51
CA CYS A 53 5.56 -17.02 10.93
C CYS A 53 4.69 -16.57 9.75
N PHE A 54 5.31 -16.12 8.67
CA PHE A 54 4.62 -15.49 7.53
C PHE A 54 4.84 -16.26 6.23
N ILE A 55 5.55 -17.39 6.25
CA ILE A 55 5.95 -18.11 5.03
C ILE A 55 4.75 -18.55 4.20
N ASN A 56 3.59 -18.79 4.80
CA ASN A 56 2.38 -19.22 4.10
C ASN A 56 1.70 -18.14 3.25
N SER A 57 2.14 -16.87 3.33
CA SER A 57 1.64 -15.80 2.44
C SER A 57 2.54 -15.58 1.21
N TYR A 58 3.58 -16.38 1.01
CA TYR A 58 4.56 -16.20 -0.08
C TYR A 58 3.97 -16.24 -1.49
N ASP A 59 2.85 -16.95 -1.68
CA ASP A 59 2.17 -17.14 -2.95
C ASP A 59 0.77 -16.49 -2.97
N GLY A 60 0.59 -15.44 -2.16
CA GLY A 60 -0.61 -14.62 -2.18
C GLY A 60 -0.78 -13.85 -3.50
N ASP A 61 -2.03 -13.49 -3.82
CA ASP A 61 -2.35 -12.58 -4.93
C ASP A 61 -2.05 -11.13 -4.54
N PHE A 62 -2.17 -10.19 -5.50
CA PHE A 62 -2.33 -8.78 -5.16
C PHE A 62 -3.74 -8.58 -4.61
N VAL A 63 -3.84 -8.12 -3.36
CA VAL A 63 -5.13 -7.96 -2.69
C VAL A 63 -5.30 -6.55 -2.14
N PHE A 64 -6.55 -6.08 -2.11
CA PHE A 64 -6.93 -4.80 -1.52
C PHE A 64 -6.12 -3.60 -2.08
N ASP A 65 -5.28 -2.95 -1.27
CA ASP A 65 -4.48 -1.78 -1.67
C ASP A 65 -3.39 -2.13 -2.72
N ASP A 66 -3.02 -3.41 -2.85
CA ASP A 66 -2.01 -3.83 -3.83
C ASP A 66 -2.47 -3.56 -5.27
N SER A 67 -3.77 -3.64 -5.56
CA SER A 67 -4.30 -3.34 -6.90
C SER A 67 -4.02 -1.89 -7.33
N GLU A 68 -4.13 -0.93 -6.41
CA GLU A 68 -3.83 0.47 -6.73
C GLU A 68 -2.33 0.78 -6.70
N ALA A 69 -1.61 0.26 -5.70
CA ALA A 69 -0.19 0.56 -5.51
C ALA A 69 0.73 -0.17 -6.49
N ILE A 70 0.30 -1.33 -7.00
CA ILE A 70 1.10 -2.22 -7.84
C ILE A 70 0.48 -2.37 -9.24
N GLU A 71 -0.74 -2.91 -9.36
CA GLU A 71 -1.31 -3.27 -10.67
C GLU A 71 -1.64 -2.03 -11.52
N ASN A 72 -2.27 -1.03 -10.92
CA ASN A 72 -2.70 0.20 -11.58
C ASN A 72 -1.64 1.32 -11.56
N ASN A 73 -0.50 1.07 -10.90
CA ASN A 73 0.54 2.07 -10.73
C ASN A 73 1.51 2.11 -11.91
N LYS A 74 1.37 3.15 -12.73
CA LYS A 74 2.17 3.35 -13.94
C LYS A 74 3.65 3.60 -13.66
N ASP A 75 4.01 4.00 -12.45
CA ASP A 75 5.41 4.29 -12.09
C ASP A 75 6.28 3.04 -12.04
N LEU A 76 5.67 1.85 -11.96
CA LEU A 76 6.37 0.56 -12.02
C LEU A 76 6.81 0.19 -13.44
N LEU A 77 6.23 0.81 -14.48
CA LEU A 77 6.53 0.49 -15.87
C LEU A 77 7.93 1.00 -16.27
N PRO A 78 8.74 0.20 -17.00
CA PRO A 78 10.05 0.63 -17.50
C PRO A 78 9.99 1.88 -18.39
N SER A 79 8.87 2.07 -19.10
CA SER A 79 8.63 3.22 -19.98
C SER A 79 8.40 4.54 -19.24
N THR A 80 8.01 4.49 -17.96
CA THR A 80 7.78 5.69 -17.14
C THR A 80 9.13 6.23 -16.63
N PRO A 81 9.47 7.53 -16.79
CA PRO A 81 10.74 8.06 -16.31
C PRO A 81 10.95 7.90 -14.79
N LEU A 82 12.16 7.51 -14.35
CA LEU A 82 12.47 7.35 -12.91
C LEU A 82 12.26 8.64 -12.10
N TRP A 83 12.43 9.81 -12.73
CA TRP A 83 12.20 11.09 -12.08
C TRP A 83 10.75 11.29 -11.61
N ASN A 84 9.78 10.62 -12.24
CA ASN A 84 8.38 10.68 -11.84
C ASN A 84 8.17 10.18 -10.41
N LEU A 85 8.99 9.25 -9.94
CA LEU A 85 8.94 8.76 -8.55
C LEU A 85 9.11 9.89 -7.53
N MET A 86 9.86 10.94 -7.88
CA MET A 86 10.06 12.10 -7.00
C MET A 86 8.91 13.12 -7.08
N GLN A 87 8.02 13.00 -8.06
CA GLN A 87 6.90 13.93 -8.30
C GLN A 87 5.53 13.32 -8.00
N ASN A 88 5.44 11.99 -7.91
CA ASN A 88 4.22 11.27 -7.70
C ASN A 88 4.08 10.81 -6.24
N ASP A 89 2.85 10.56 -5.83
CA ASP A 89 2.54 9.86 -4.60
C ASP A 89 2.75 8.34 -4.75
N PHE A 90 2.58 7.64 -3.64
CA PHE A 90 2.72 6.19 -3.51
C PHE A 90 1.85 5.40 -4.51
N TRP A 91 0.75 5.99 -4.99
CA TRP A 91 -0.22 5.36 -5.88
C TRP A 91 0.01 5.72 -7.36
N GLY A 92 1.11 6.40 -7.68
CA GLY A 92 1.46 6.79 -9.05
C GLY A 92 0.73 8.01 -9.58
N ARG A 93 0.12 8.83 -8.69
CA ARG A 93 -0.53 10.09 -9.07
C ARG A 93 0.37 11.27 -8.77
N LYS A 94 0.41 12.25 -9.69
CA LYS A 94 1.21 13.47 -9.49
C LYS A 94 0.79 14.20 -8.22
N LEU A 95 1.77 14.56 -7.39
CA LEU A 95 1.54 15.31 -6.15
C LEU A 95 0.87 16.65 -6.46
N GLY A 96 -0.25 16.89 -5.79
CA GLY A 96 -1.11 18.05 -6.01
C GLY A 96 -2.40 17.94 -5.19
N ASN A 97 -3.42 18.70 -5.54
CA ASN A 97 -4.66 18.78 -4.76
C ASN A 97 -5.52 17.51 -4.83
N LEU A 98 -5.42 16.74 -5.91
CA LEU A 98 -6.19 15.51 -6.14
C LEU A 98 -5.43 14.23 -5.73
N SER A 99 -4.20 14.38 -5.23
CA SER A 99 -3.36 13.27 -4.78
C SER A 99 -3.63 12.95 -3.31
N HIS A 100 -3.39 11.70 -2.92
CA HIS A 100 -3.44 11.27 -1.53
C HIS A 100 -2.27 11.83 -0.69
N LYS A 101 -1.24 12.40 -1.34
CA LYS A 101 -0.04 12.99 -0.74
C LYS A 101 0.82 12.03 0.10
N SER A 102 0.63 10.72 -0.07
CA SER A 102 1.50 9.67 0.47
C SER A 102 2.83 9.67 -0.28
N TYR A 103 3.80 10.47 0.13
CA TYR A 103 5.11 10.53 -0.53
C TYR A 103 6.06 9.43 -0.02
N ARG A 104 6.30 8.41 -0.84
CA ARG A 104 7.10 7.19 -0.53
C ARG A 104 7.94 6.70 -1.72
N PRO A 105 8.83 7.55 -2.28
CA PRO A 105 9.52 7.26 -3.54
C PRO A 105 10.44 6.03 -3.47
N LEU A 106 11.05 5.76 -2.32
CA LEU A 106 11.96 4.62 -2.18
C LEU A 106 11.18 3.29 -2.22
N THR A 107 10.01 3.24 -1.61
CA THR A 107 9.16 2.04 -1.65
C THR A 107 8.71 1.74 -3.08
N VAL A 108 8.21 2.75 -3.80
CA VAL A 108 7.79 2.58 -5.21
C VAL A 108 8.97 2.16 -6.10
N LEU A 109 10.17 2.70 -5.85
CA LEU A 109 11.39 2.26 -6.55
C LEU A 109 11.66 0.76 -6.33
N THR A 110 11.50 0.25 -5.11
CA THR A 110 11.68 -1.19 -4.87
C THR A 110 10.60 -2.05 -5.53
N PHE A 111 9.36 -1.56 -5.66
CA PHE A 111 8.34 -2.27 -6.45
C PHE A 111 8.69 -2.31 -7.93
N ARG A 112 9.19 -1.19 -8.47
CA ARG A 112 9.67 -1.11 -9.85
C ARG A 112 10.84 -2.05 -10.13
N TRP A 113 11.81 -2.12 -9.22
CA TRP A 113 12.91 -3.09 -9.35
C TRP A 113 12.41 -4.53 -9.31
N ASN A 114 11.41 -4.81 -8.48
CA ASN A 114 10.80 -6.13 -8.42
C ASN A 114 10.09 -6.49 -9.72
N TYR A 115 9.32 -5.56 -10.30
CA TYR A 115 8.68 -5.71 -11.62
C TYR A 115 9.73 -6.00 -12.69
N TRP A 116 10.80 -5.21 -12.72
CA TRP A 116 11.87 -5.34 -13.71
C TRP A 116 12.59 -6.69 -13.58
N ALA A 117 12.96 -7.09 -12.36
CA ALA A 117 13.67 -8.34 -12.10
C ALA A 117 12.84 -9.57 -12.46
N ALA A 118 11.52 -9.53 -12.24
CA ALA A 118 10.61 -10.62 -12.58
C ALA A 118 10.13 -10.59 -14.05
N GLY A 119 10.41 -9.51 -14.80
CA GLY A 119 9.92 -9.32 -16.16
C GLY A 119 8.41 -9.04 -16.25
N GLY A 120 7.77 -8.58 -15.16
CA GLY A 120 6.33 -8.33 -15.11
C GLY A 120 5.74 -8.29 -13.70
N LEU A 121 4.41 -8.28 -13.63
CA LEU A 121 3.65 -8.32 -12.38
C LEU A 121 3.42 -9.76 -11.93
N TYR A 122 4.37 -10.29 -11.15
CA TYR A 122 4.28 -11.63 -10.55
C TYR A 122 4.28 -11.53 -9.01
N PRO A 123 3.15 -11.82 -8.33
CA PRO A 123 3.00 -11.59 -6.89
C PRO A 123 4.05 -12.25 -6.01
N LEU A 124 4.49 -13.47 -6.34
CA LEU A 124 5.39 -14.28 -5.52
C LEU A 124 6.68 -13.55 -5.10
N GLY A 125 7.33 -12.87 -6.04
CA GLY A 125 8.56 -12.13 -5.74
C GLY A 125 8.33 -10.97 -4.78
N PHE A 126 7.15 -10.34 -4.85
CA PHE A 126 6.81 -9.21 -3.99
C PHE A 126 6.62 -9.64 -2.54
N HIS A 127 5.88 -10.72 -2.33
CA HIS A 127 5.61 -11.32 -1.02
C HIS A 127 6.89 -11.88 -0.37
N VAL A 128 7.70 -12.62 -1.12
CA VAL A 128 8.96 -13.18 -0.61
C VAL A 128 9.90 -12.09 -0.11
N ILE A 129 10.03 -10.96 -0.84
CA ILE A 129 10.87 -9.84 -0.39
C ILE A 129 10.36 -9.26 0.93
N ASN A 130 9.05 -9.12 1.13
CA ASN A 130 8.51 -8.61 2.38
C ASN A 130 8.79 -9.57 3.55
N ILE A 131 8.58 -10.87 3.37
CA ILE A 131 8.89 -11.90 4.38
C ILE A 131 10.38 -11.85 4.78
N LEU A 132 11.28 -11.76 3.80
CA LEU A 132 12.73 -11.66 4.06
C LEU A 132 13.11 -10.35 4.75
N LEU A 133 12.52 -9.21 4.33
CA LEU A 133 12.72 -7.92 4.98
C LEU A 133 12.28 -7.94 6.44
N HIS A 134 11.16 -8.59 6.76
CA HIS A 134 10.71 -8.76 8.14
C HIS A 134 11.73 -9.57 8.97
N GLY A 135 12.23 -10.69 8.43
CA GLY A 135 13.31 -11.44 9.06
C GLY A 135 14.56 -10.60 9.31
N MET A 136 14.98 -9.80 8.33
CA MET A 136 16.12 -8.89 8.45
C MET A 136 15.90 -7.83 9.54
N VAL A 137 14.71 -7.23 9.60
CA VAL A 137 14.34 -6.26 10.65
C VAL A 137 14.40 -6.90 12.04
N CYS A 138 13.85 -8.10 12.19
CA CYS A 138 13.86 -8.82 13.48
C CYS A 138 15.29 -9.14 13.95
N ALA A 139 16.16 -9.60 13.04
CA ALA A 139 17.57 -9.84 13.34
C ALA A 139 18.31 -8.53 13.67
N ALA A 140 18.03 -7.43 12.95
CA ALA A 140 18.63 -6.13 13.19
C ALA A 140 18.14 -5.46 14.49
N LEU A 141 17.00 -5.87 15.05
CA LEU A 141 16.52 -5.40 16.35
C LEU A 141 17.29 -5.99 17.54
N LEU A 142 17.93 -7.15 17.40
CA LEU A 142 18.74 -7.75 18.49
C LEU A 142 19.80 -6.79 19.06
N PRO A 143 20.66 -6.14 18.24
CA PRO A 143 21.61 -5.16 18.77
C PRO A 143 20.91 -3.91 19.33
N VAL A 144 19.78 -3.47 18.75
CA VAL A 144 19.00 -2.34 19.28
C VAL A 144 18.48 -2.63 20.67
N PHE A 145 17.83 -3.78 20.86
CA PHE A 145 17.33 -4.23 22.15
C PHE A 145 18.47 -4.43 23.16
N SER A 146 19.61 -4.97 22.73
CA SER A 146 20.77 -5.11 23.60
C SER A 146 21.30 -3.75 24.11
N ILE A 147 21.35 -2.74 23.22
CA ILE A 147 21.78 -1.37 23.55
C ILE A 147 20.79 -0.69 24.52
N ILE A 148 19.48 -0.86 24.29
CA ILE A 148 18.44 -0.26 25.15
C ILE A 148 18.37 -0.96 26.51
N ILE A 149 18.56 -2.27 26.57
CA ILE A 149 18.57 -3.05 27.82
C ILE A 149 19.81 -2.72 28.66
N SER A 150 21.00 -2.64 28.04
CA SER A 150 22.22 -2.30 28.78
C SER A 150 22.19 -0.88 29.36
N ALA A 151 21.65 0.07 28.59
CA ALA A 151 21.43 1.47 28.98
C ALA A 151 22.64 2.19 29.60
N ASP A 152 23.86 1.72 29.31
CA ASP A 152 25.11 2.20 29.88
C ASP A 152 26.14 2.61 28.82
N GLY A 153 25.69 2.74 27.57
CA GLY A 153 26.53 3.05 26.42
C GLY A 153 27.42 1.88 25.97
N THR A 154 27.36 0.72 26.63
CA THR A 154 28.03 -0.49 26.15
C THR A 154 27.17 -1.22 25.13
N CYS A 155 27.80 -1.65 24.05
CA CYS A 155 27.17 -2.45 23.00
C CYS A 155 27.54 -3.92 23.18
N ARG A 156 27.12 -4.51 24.30
CA ARG A 156 27.27 -5.94 24.59
C ARG A 156 25.97 -6.67 24.29
N PHE A 157 26.06 -7.93 23.88
CA PHE A 157 24.87 -8.73 23.63
C PHE A 157 24.19 -9.12 24.95
N GLN A 158 22.93 -8.70 25.09
CA GLN A 158 22.08 -9.07 26.22
C GLN A 158 21.20 -10.25 25.84
N ARG A 159 21.18 -11.31 26.65
CA ARG A 159 20.32 -12.47 26.36
C ARG A 159 18.83 -12.12 26.42
N LEU A 160 18.46 -11.12 27.22
CA LEU A 160 17.09 -10.61 27.24
C LEU A 160 16.65 -10.04 25.89
N ALA A 161 17.59 -9.52 25.08
CA ALA A 161 17.27 -9.03 23.73
C ALA A 161 16.70 -10.13 22.83
N LEU A 162 17.14 -11.39 22.98
CA LEU A 162 16.57 -12.53 22.25
C LEU A 162 15.09 -12.72 22.58
N VAL A 163 14.70 -12.60 23.85
CA VAL A 163 13.31 -12.72 24.30
C VAL A 163 12.44 -11.64 23.65
N CYS A 164 12.91 -10.38 23.70
CA CYS A 164 12.22 -9.24 23.08
C CYS A 164 12.12 -9.40 21.55
N SER A 165 13.19 -9.84 20.90
CA SER A 165 13.22 -10.06 19.44
C SER A 165 12.34 -11.21 18.99
N LEU A 166 12.23 -12.29 19.79
CA LEU A 166 11.31 -13.38 19.49
C LEU A 166 9.85 -12.92 19.63
N LEU A 167 9.50 -12.16 20.68
CA LEU A 167 8.14 -11.60 20.82
C LEU A 167 7.79 -10.69 19.65
N PHE A 168 8.72 -9.84 19.24
CA PHE A 168 8.53 -8.99 18.08
C PHE A 168 8.34 -9.82 16.81
N ALA A 169 9.22 -10.79 16.54
CA ALA A 169 9.19 -11.62 15.34
C ALA A 169 7.88 -12.40 15.14
N VAL A 170 7.23 -12.81 16.23
CA VAL A 170 5.98 -13.59 16.15
C VAL A 170 4.71 -12.74 16.26
N HIS A 171 4.81 -11.42 16.44
CA HIS A 171 3.68 -10.59 16.84
C HIS A 171 2.63 -10.44 15.71
N PRO A 172 1.34 -10.80 15.93
CA PRO A 172 0.32 -10.79 14.87
C PRO A 172 -0.01 -9.42 14.28
N VAL A 173 0.23 -8.33 15.01
CA VAL A 173 0.10 -6.95 14.48
C VAL A 173 1.02 -6.65 13.29
N HIS A 174 1.97 -7.54 12.97
CA HIS A 174 2.86 -7.35 11.82
C HIS A 174 2.25 -7.87 10.53
N THR A 175 1.13 -8.59 10.56
CA THR A 175 0.65 -9.30 9.38
C THR A 175 0.36 -8.38 8.20
N GLU A 176 -0.35 -7.26 8.38
CA GLU A 176 -0.54 -6.30 7.26
C GLU A 176 0.80 -5.84 6.65
N SER A 177 1.80 -5.53 7.49
CA SER A 177 3.12 -5.07 7.04
C SER A 177 3.92 -6.13 6.28
N VAL A 178 3.72 -7.41 6.60
CA VAL A 178 4.50 -8.52 6.03
C VAL A 178 3.77 -9.20 4.87
N ALA A 179 2.50 -9.55 5.06
CA ALA A 179 1.70 -10.30 4.10
C ALA A 179 1.04 -9.41 3.03
N GLY A 180 0.78 -8.13 3.31
CA GLY A 180 0.37 -7.17 2.28
C GLY A 180 1.57 -6.64 1.51
N VAL A 181 1.52 -6.59 0.16
CA VAL A 181 2.67 -6.12 -0.63
C VAL A 181 2.97 -4.66 -0.34
N VAL A 182 1.93 -3.81 -0.22
CA VAL A 182 2.04 -2.41 0.19
C VAL A 182 2.74 -2.20 1.55
N GLY A 183 2.71 -3.22 2.42
CA GLY A 183 3.39 -3.25 3.72
C GLY A 183 4.92 -3.12 3.62
N ARG A 184 5.50 -3.26 2.42
CA ARG A 184 6.93 -2.99 2.17
C ARG A 184 7.38 -1.61 2.65
N ALA A 185 6.47 -0.62 2.63
CA ALA A 185 6.72 0.72 3.17
C ALA A 185 7.16 0.66 4.64
N ASP A 186 6.49 -0.15 5.45
CA ASP A 186 6.76 -0.35 6.87
C ASP A 186 8.08 -1.06 7.12
N LEU A 187 8.34 -2.13 6.36
CA LEU A 187 9.53 -2.94 6.51
C LEU A 187 10.81 -2.19 6.14
N LEU A 188 10.78 -1.46 5.02
CA LEU A 188 11.90 -0.61 4.60
C LEU A 188 12.09 0.55 5.58
N CYS A 189 11.01 1.20 6.01
CA CYS A 189 11.06 2.25 7.01
C CYS A 189 11.73 1.75 8.30
N ALA A 190 11.29 0.60 8.82
CA ALA A 190 11.86 -0.01 10.03
C ALA A 190 13.33 -0.39 9.86
N LEU A 191 13.71 -0.98 8.72
CA LEU A 191 15.11 -1.34 8.45
C LEU A 191 16.01 -0.10 8.47
N PHE A 192 15.67 0.95 7.73
CA PHE A 192 16.46 2.19 7.72
C PHE A 192 16.40 2.96 9.04
N PHE A 193 15.28 2.89 9.76
CA PHE A 193 15.16 3.42 11.12
C PHE A 193 16.17 2.74 12.06
N ILE A 194 16.23 1.41 12.06
CA ILE A 194 17.17 0.64 12.89
C ILE A 194 18.61 0.95 12.51
N LEU A 195 18.94 0.95 11.22
CA LEU A 195 20.28 1.27 10.74
C LEU A 195 20.69 2.70 11.10
N SER A 196 19.77 3.66 11.01
CA SER A 196 19.99 5.05 11.41
C SER A 196 20.29 5.16 12.91
N PHE A 197 19.52 4.47 13.76
CA PHE A 197 19.77 4.44 15.19
C PHE A 197 21.12 3.80 15.53
N LEU A 198 21.45 2.64 14.94
CA LEU A 198 22.73 1.96 15.17
C LEU A 198 23.93 2.81 14.70
N ALA A 199 23.80 3.49 13.56
CA ALA A 199 24.82 4.42 13.07
C ALA A 199 25.00 5.61 14.03
N TYR A 200 23.90 6.14 14.59
CA TYR A 200 23.97 7.22 15.58
C TYR A 200 24.66 6.77 16.86
N VAL A 201 24.24 5.65 17.44
CA VAL A 201 24.83 5.06 18.65
C VAL A 201 26.33 4.87 18.46
N LYS A 202 26.74 4.31 17.32
CA LYS A 202 28.17 4.18 16.99
C LYS A 202 28.84 5.55 16.96
N GLY A 203 28.28 6.52 16.25
CA GLY A 203 28.86 7.86 16.12
C GLY A 203 29.09 8.60 17.44
N VAL A 204 28.18 8.44 18.40
CA VAL A 204 28.28 9.09 19.72
C VAL A 204 29.10 8.30 20.75
N THR A 205 29.30 7.00 20.54
CA THR A 205 30.06 6.14 21.47
C THR A 205 31.46 5.77 21.00
N VAL A 206 31.90 6.16 19.78
CA VAL A 206 33.24 5.80 19.24
C VAL A 206 34.38 6.25 20.15
N TYR A 207 34.29 7.44 20.75
CA TYR A 207 35.40 8.05 21.51
C TYR A 207 35.25 7.88 23.02
N SER A 208 34.05 8.03 23.55
CA SER A 208 33.72 7.80 24.96
C SER A 208 32.32 7.23 25.08
N ARG A 209 32.10 6.39 26.10
CA ARG A 209 30.78 5.82 26.43
C ARG A 209 29.86 6.83 27.10
N TYR A 210 30.44 7.71 27.91
CA TYR A 210 29.71 8.66 28.75
C TYR A 210 30.26 10.06 28.55
N ARG A 211 29.35 11.03 28.39
CA ARG A 211 29.62 12.46 28.19
C ARG A 211 30.79 12.70 27.23
N PRO A 212 30.69 12.24 25.97
CA PRO A 212 31.76 12.35 25.00
C PRO A 212 31.99 13.81 24.60
N GLU A 213 33.24 14.25 24.71
CA GLU A 213 33.71 15.58 24.27
C GLU A 213 33.75 15.69 22.73
N CYS A 214 33.93 14.56 22.05
CA CYS A 214 33.98 14.46 20.60
C CYS A 214 33.07 13.31 20.13
N PHE A 215 32.48 13.46 18.95
CA PHE A 215 31.67 12.42 18.31
C PHE A 215 32.09 12.28 16.84
N SER A 216 31.79 11.14 16.23
CA SER A 216 32.11 10.93 14.83
C SER A 216 31.06 11.58 13.93
N SER A 217 31.41 12.71 13.31
CA SER A 217 30.53 13.42 12.37
C SER A 217 30.13 12.55 11.17
N SER A 218 31.00 11.65 10.71
CA SER A 218 30.70 10.74 9.60
C SER A 218 29.57 9.76 9.94
N TRP A 219 29.60 9.15 11.13
CA TRP A 219 28.54 8.25 11.58
C TRP A 219 27.23 8.98 11.89
N VAL A 220 27.30 10.17 12.48
CA VAL A 220 26.11 11.02 12.70
C VAL A 220 25.50 11.45 11.36
N PHE A 221 26.31 11.83 10.37
CA PHE A 221 25.82 12.14 9.02
C PHE A 221 25.22 10.92 8.32
N LEU A 222 25.85 9.74 8.43
CA LEU A 222 25.27 8.50 7.91
C LEU A 222 23.92 8.21 8.55
N SER A 223 23.78 8.41 9.87
CA SER A 223 22.51 8.27 10.58
C SER A 223 21.43 9.21 10.03
N THR A 224 21.75 10.48 9.79
CA THR A 224 20.78 11.43 9.22
C THR A 224 20.43 11.12 7.77
N MET A 225 21.35 10.56 6.97
CA MET A 225 21.02 10.08 5.61
C MET A 225 20.12 8.85 5.64
N LEU A 226 20.38 7.90 6.54
CA LEU A 226 19.50 6.74 6.73
C LEU A 226 18.11 7.14 7.22
N SER A 227 17.97 8.20 8.03
CA SER A 227 16.64 8.71 8.42
C SER A 227 15.89 9.35 7.25
N VAL A 228 16.57 9.93 6.26
CA VAL A 228 15.95 10.34 4.99
C VAL A 228 15.41 9.12 4.25
N LEU A 229 16.19 8.04 4.12
CA LEU A 229 15.75 6.81 3.47
C LEU A 229 14.56 6.14 4.18
N ALA A 230 14.55 6.17 5.51
CA ALA A 230 13.39 5.73 6.30
C ALA A 230 12.15 6.58 5.96
N THR A 231 12.30 7.91 5.93
CA THR A 231 11.22 8.86 5.59
C THR A 231 10.72 8.73 4.15
N PHE A 232 11.61 8.37 3.21
CA PHE A 232 11.28 8.09 1.81
C PHE A 232 10.59 6.73 1.62
N SER A 233 10.67 5.85 2.62
CA SER A 233 9.91 4.60 2.65
C SER A 233 8.55 4.80 3.29
N LYS A 234 8.50 5.50 4.43
CA LYS A 234 7.27 5.88 5.12
C LYS A 234 7.50 7.12 5.98
N GLU A 235 6.51 7.99 6.06
CA GLU A 235 6.50 9.24 6.83
C GLU A 235 6.96 9.06 8.29
N GLN A 236 6.66 7.92 8.91
CA GLN A 236 7.04 7.59 10.28
C GLN A 236 8.56 7.51 10.49
N GLY A 237 9.35 7.34 9.42
CA GLY A 237 10.80 7.19 9.50
C GLY A 237 11.53 8.36 10.15
N ILE A 238 10.97 9.58 10.08
CA ILE A 238 11.57 10.77 10.70
C ILE A 238 11.68 10.68 12.23
N THR A 239 10.83 9.86 12.85
CA THR A 239 10.75 9.71 14.31
C THR A 239 12.02 9.07 14.90
N VAL A 240 12.87 8.44 14.08
CA VAL A 240 14.18 7.92 14.53
C VAL A 240 15.07 9.02 15.12
N ILE A 241 14.97 10.24 14.60
CA ILE A 241 15.74 11.39 15.10
C ILE A 241 15.38 11.67 16.57
N GLY A 242 14.10 11.53 16.92
CA GLY A 242 13.62 11.63 18.30
C GLY A 242 14.17 10.53 19.20
N ILE A 243 14.24 9.29 18.71
CA ILE A 243 14.85 8.17 19.47
C ILE A 243 16.36 8.37 19.67
N CYS A 244 17.07 8.81 18.63
CA CYS A 244 18.49 9.17 18.73
C CYS A 244 18.72 10.28 19.77
N SER A 245 17.89 11.33 19.76
CA SER A 245 17.94 12.41 20.75
C SER A 245 17.66 11.89 22.17
N ALA A 246 16.63 11.07 22.36
CA ALA A 246 16.31 10.47 23.65
C ALA A 246 17.46 9.59 24.18
N TYR A 247 18.08 8.77 23.32
CA TYR A 247 19.26 7.98 23.68
C TYR A 247 20.46 8.85 24.07
N ASP A 248 20.74 9.92 23.31
CA ASP A 248 21.84 10.85 23.61
C ASP A 248 21.64 11.53 24.98
N ILE A 249 20.42 12.00 25.26
CA ILE A 249 20.08 12.66 26.52
C ILE A 249 20.19 11.68 27.70
N LEU A 250 19.54 10.52 27.60
CA LEU A 250 19.37 9.60 28.73
C LEU A 250 20.56 8.69 28.98
N VAL A 251 21.22 8.19 27.93
CA VAL A 251 22.28 7.19 28.05
C VAL A 251 23.65 7.83 27.94
N VAL A 252 23.87 8.61 26.88
CA VAL A 252 25.19 9.17 26.57
C VAL A 252 25.55 10.30 27.54
N CYS A 253 24.63 11.24 27.76
CA CYS A 253 24.83 12.35 28.71
C CYS A 253 24.44 11.99 30.14
N GLY A 254 23.56 11.00 30.32
CA GLY A 254 23.06 10.54 31.61
C GLY A 254 22.29 11.62 32.37
N PHE A 255 21.47 12.41 31.68
CA PHE A 255 20.58 13.35 32.35
C PHE A 255 19.49 12.58 33.10
N ASP A 256 19.29 12.91 34.38
CA ASP A 256 18.17 12.39 35.15
C ASP A 256 16.87 13.10 34.73
N LEU A 257 15.79 12.34 34.60
CA LEU A 257 14.46 12.84 34.29
C LEU A 257 14.00 13.90 35.31
N ARG A 258 14.39 13.77 36.59
CA ARG A 258 14.12 14.79 37.61
C ARG A 258 14.81 16.12 37.30
N THR A 259 16.08 16.06 36.89
CA THR A 259 16.85 17.24 36.46
C THR A 259 16.28 17.86 35.19
N ILE A 260 15.83 17.06 34.22
CA ILE A 260 15.17 17.52 32.99
C ILE A 260 13.83 18.20 33.29
N LEU A 261 13.03 17.66 34.21
CA LEU A 261 11.74 18.25 34.62
C LEU A 261 11.93 19.54 35.43
N SER A 262 13.01 19.64 36.22
CA SER A 262 13.38 20.88 36.94
C SER A 262 14.05 21.94 36.07
N LEU A 263 14.37 21.62 34.80
CA LEU A 263 15.09 22.51 33.87
C LEU A 263 14.28 23.74 33.43
N GLY A 264 13.06 23.92 33.95
CA GLY A 264 12.31 25.19 33.94
C GLY A 264 12.91 26.30 34.80
N MET A 265 13.98 26.03 35.56
CA MET A 265 14.78 27.04 36.28
C MET A 265 16.21 27.11 35.72
N LEU A 266 16.34 27.72 34.53
CA LEU A 266 17.63 28.14 33.96
C LEU A 266 18.20 29.32 34.76
N THR A 267 18.79 29.07 35.94
CA THR A 267 19.74 30.03 36.54
C THR A 267 20.86 29.44 37.37
N ASN A 268 20.80 28.23 37.91
CA ASN A 268 21.86 27.74 38.81
C ASN A 268 22.38 26.34 38.42
N PHE A 269 23.26 26.28 37.43
CA PHE A 269 24.22 25.18 37.31
C PHE A 269 25.46 25.55 38.12
N SER A 270 25.44 25.33 39.44
CA SER A 270 26.64 25.49 40.28
C SER A 270 27.59 24.31 40.07
N GLU A 271 28.88 24.64 39.96
CA GLU A 271 30.02 23.74 39.68
C GLU A 271 30.39 22.81 40.85
N GLU A 272 29.52 22.54 41.82
CA GLU A 272 29.96 22.01 43.14
C GLU A 272 29.98 20.48 43.31
N GLU A 273 29.44 19.67 42.39
CA GLU A 273 29.43 18.19 42.59
C GLU A 273 30.45 17.39 41.76
N ASP A 274 31.12 17.99 40.76
CA ASP A 274 32.08 17.25 39.91
C ASP A 274 33.50 17.13 40.53
N ASP A 275 33.78 17.77 41.66
CA ASP A 275 35.16 17.99 42.16
C ASP A 275 35.73 16.92 43.12
N LYS A 276 35.05 15.77 43.30
CA LYS A 276 35.54 14.71 44.21
C LYS A 276 36.30 13.54 43.56
N ILE A 277 36.45 13.47 42.23
CA ILE A 277 37.07 12.30 41.58
C ILE A 277 38.35 12.60 40.79
N VAL A 278 38.69 13.86 40.49
CA VAL A 278 39.85 14.14 39.61
C VAL A 278 40.91 15.01 40.29
N THR A 279 41.66 14.42 41.24
CA THR A 279 42.98 14.96 41.58
C THR A 279 44.07 14.22 40.81
N ARG A 280 44.59 14.84 39.75
CA ARG A 280 46.00 15.27 39.61
C ARG A 280 46.39 15.54 38.14
N LYS A 281 46.64 16.84 37.89
CA LYS A 281 47.59 17.43 36.93
C LYS A 281 47.60 16.89 35.48
N ALA A 282 46.93 17.61 34.58
CA ALA A 282 47.50 18.07 33.31
C ALA A 282 46.68 19.23 32.71
N SER A 283 47.41 20.29 32.34
CA SER A 283 47.12 21.38 31.38
C SER A 283 45.67 21.72 30.96
N ARG A 284 45.35 23.01 31.17
CA ARG A 284 44.20 23.76 30.65
C ARG A 284 44.02 23.64 29.13
N GLU A 285 43.05 22.84 28.71
CA GLU A 285 42.04 23.19 27.71
C GLU A 285 40.70 22.69 28.27
N LYS A 286 39.81 23.62 28.70
CA LYS A 286 38.46 23.27 29.20
C LYS A 286 37.67 22.64 28.04
N HIS A 287 37.71 21.32 27.92
CA HIS A 287 36.93 20.57 26.95
C HIS A 287 35.54 20.27 27.53
N ASP A 288 34.52 20.90 26.95
CA ASP A 288 33.16 20.88 27.46
C ASP A 288 32.27 19.89 26.68
N TRP A 289 32.01 18.72 27.26
CA TRP A 289 31.08 17.72 26.72
C TRP A 289 29.66 18.28 26.51
N LYS A 290 29.28 19.35 27.22
CA LYS A 290 28.00 20.04 27.03
C LYS A 290 27.94 20.71 25.66
N LEU A 291 29.05 21.33 25.21
CA LEU A 291 29.14 21.89 23.87
C LEU A 291 29.01 20.80 22.79
N ALA A 292 29.64 19.64 23.01
CA ALA A 292 29.52 18.50 22.11
C ALA A 292 28.08 17.96 22.04
N PHE A 293 27.39 17.87 23.18
CA PHE A 293 25.97 17.53 23.27
C PHE A 293 25.09 18.53 22.52
N VAL A 294 25.25 19.83 22.77
CA VAL A 294 24.49 20.89 22.08
C VAL A 294 24.69 20.80 20.57
N LYS A 295 25.93 20.57 20.10
CA LYS A 295 26.22 20.36 18.67
C LYS A 295 25.47 19.16 18.10
N ARG A 296 25.45 18.00 18.80
CA ARG A 296 24.73 16.81 18.34
C ARG A 296 23.22 17.06 18.25
N GLN A 297 22.63 17.68 19.28
CA GLN A 297 21.19 18.00 19.29
C GLN A 297 20.83 19.02 18.22
N LEU A 298 21.67 20.04 18.01
CA LEU A 298 21.49 21.03 16.94
C LEU A 298 21.55 20.36 15.56
N ILE A 299 22.49 19.44 15.32
CA ILE A 299 22.57 18.68 14.07
C ILE A 299 21.26 17.90 13.86
N LEU A 300 20.83 17.11 14.85
CA LEU A 300 19.58 16.34 14.76
C LEU A 300 18.38 17.23 14.48
N PHE A 301 18.26 18.36 15.18
CA PHE A 301 17.16 19.32 15.00
C PHE A 301 17.16 19.95 13.60
N ILE A 302 18.31 20.47 13.14
CA ILE A 302 18.42 21.09 11.82
C ILE A 302 18.06 20.09 10.72
N PHE A 303 18.56 18.85 10.81
CA PHE A 303 18.22 17.82 9.84
C PHE A 303 16.73 17.44 9.87
N ALA A 304 16.13 17.31 11.04
CA ALA A 304 14.69 17.05 11.16
C ALA A 304 13.85 18.19 10.55
N ALA A 305 14.19 19.43 10.88
CA ALA A 305 13.51 20.61 10.36
C ALA A 305 13.64 20.70 8.82
N LEU A 306 14.84 20.42 8.29
CA LEU A 306 15.07 20.38 6.85
C LEU A 306 14.25 19.27 6.16
N GLN A 307 14.20 18.06 6.73
CA GLN A 307 13.40 16.96 6.19
C GLN A 307 11.91 17.31 6.16
N LEU A 308 11.37 17.86 7.25
CA LEU A 308 9.99 18.30 7.32
C LEU A 308 9.70 19.42 6.31
N PHE A 309 10.59 20.39 6.19
CA PHE A 309 10.44 21.49 5.24
C PHE A 309 10.43 20.99 3.79
N VAL A 310 11.40 20.16 3.41
CA VAL A 310 11.47 19.57 2.06
C VAL A 310 10.22 18.76 1.77
N ARG A 311 9.78 17.91 2.71
CA ARG A 311 8.57 17.10 2.55
C ARG A 311 7.32 17.97 2.41
N TRP A 312 7.18 19.01 3.23
CA TRP A 312 6.07 19.96 3.15
C TRP A 312 6.02 20.66 1.78
N ARG A 313 7.18 21.07 1.25
CA ARG A 313 7.28 21.67 -0.09
C ARG A 313 6.89 20.69 -1.18
N VAL A 314 7.39 19.45 -1.12
CA VAL A 314 7.07 18.39 -2.10
C VAL A 314 5.57 18.06 -2.09
N MET A 315 4.93 18.06 -0.93
CA MET A 315 3.49 17.78 -0.78
C MET A 315 2.58 18.96 -1.18
N GLY A 316 3.11 20.01 -1.80
CA GLY A 316 2.32 21.16 -2.24
C GLY A 316 1.87 22.08 -1.08
N SER A 317 2.59 22.06 0.03
CA SER A 317 2.40 22.96 1.19
C SER A 317 1.01 22.94 1.84
N THR A 318 0.27 21.85 1.66
CA THR A 318 -1.06 21.66 2.24
C THR A 318 -1.15 20.24 2.81
N PRO A 319 -1.75 20.05 3.99
CA PRO A 319 -1.97 18.72 4.54
C PRO A 319 -2.93 17.89 3.66
N PRO A 320 -2.92 16.55 3.77
CA PRO A 320 -3.96 15.72 3.19
C PRO A 320 -5.32 16.06 3.83
N ILE A 321 -6.38 15.97 3.02
CA ILE A 321 -7.76 16.18 3.46
C ILE A 321 -8.38 14.80 3.64
N PHE A 322 -8.79 14.47 4.87
CA PHE A 322 -9.44 13.21 5.19
C PHE A 322 -10.95 13.40 5.29
N GLN A 323 -11.70 12.36 4.95
CA GLN A 323 -13.15 12.35 5.00
C GLN A 323 -13.64 11.81 6.36
N ILE A 324 -14.92 12.06 6.66
CA ILE A 324 -15.55 11.58 7.90
C ILE A 324 -15.48 10.06 8.00
N HIS A 325 -15.63 9.35 6.87
CA HIS A 325 -15.57 7.90 6.85
C HIS A 325 -14.17 7.32 7.13
N ASP A 326 -13.10 8.08 6.89
CA ASP A 326 -11.74 7.64 7.21
C ASP A 326 -11.55 7.65 8.73
N ASN A 327 -11.93 8.75 9.37
CA ASN A 327 -11.75 8.97 10.80
C ASN A 327 -12.91 9.78 11.39
N PRO A 328 -14.03 9.14 11.79
CA PRO A 328 -15.19 9.86 12.32
C PRO A 328 -14.89 10.58 13.65
N HIS A 329 -13.95 10.06 14.44
CA HIS A 329 -13.52 10.57 15.74
C HIS A 329 -13.00 12.02 15.67
N SER A 330 -12.35 12.40 14.56
CA SER A 330 -11.86 13.78 14.35
C SER A 330 -12.95 14.78 13.98
N PHE A 331 -14.14 14.31 13.63
CA PHE A 331 -15.29 15.13 13.22
C PHE A 331 -16.40 15.22 14.26
N VAL A 332 -16.25 14.56 15.42
CA VAL A 332 -17.17 14.71 16.55
C VAL A 332 -17.23 16.17 17.02
N ASN A 333 -18.43 16.63 17.38
CA ASN A 333 -18.65 17.99 17.84
C ASN A 333 -18.07 18.21 19.24
N GLY A 334 -17.35 19.33 19.43
CA GLY A 334 -16.77 19.72 20.71
C GLY A 334 -15.35 19.18 20.95
N THR A 335 -14.48 20.05 21.46
CA THR A 335 -13.05 19.73 21.66
C THR A 335 -12.83 18.63 22.71
N VAL A 336 -13.63 18.60 23.78
CA VAL A 336 -13.54 17.58 24.82
C VAL A 336 -13.88 16.20 24.26
N TYR A 337 -14.99 16.07 23.53
CA TYR A 337 -15.37 14.80 22.91
C TYR A 337 -14.35 14.33 21.87
N ARG A 338 -13.78 15.23 21.05
CA ARG A 338 -12.69 14.86 20.15
C ARG A 338 -11.48 14.33 20.91
N ALA A 339 -11.06 15.00 21.98
CA ALA A 339 -9.95 14.55 22.80
C ALA A 339 -10.23 13.18 23.45
N LEU A 340 -11.44 12.96 23.97
CA LEU A 340 -11.86 11.67 24.52
C LEU A 340 -11.83 10.56 23.46
N ASN A 341 -12.33 10.84 22.26
CA ASN A 341 -12.33 9.89 21.16
C ASN A 341 -10.90 9.57 20.68
N TYR A 342 -9.98 10.54 20.65
CA TYR A 342 -8.57 10.27 20.35
C TYR A 342 -7.94 9.34 21.39
N ASN A 343 -8.20 9.58 22.67
CA ASN A 343 -7.72 8.71 23.74
C ASN A 343 -8.35 7.31 23.71
N TYR A 344 -9.62 7.22 23.30
CA TYR A 344 -10.28 5.93 23.08
C TYR A 344 -9.58 5.14 21.96
N LEU A 345 -9.20 5.81 20.86
CA LEU A 345 -8.41 5.19 19.81
C LEU A 345 -7.02 4.75 20.31
N TYR A 346 -6.37 5.50 21.20
CA TYR A 346 -5.11 5.07 21.81
C TYR A 346 -5.32 3.80 22.66
N ALA A 347 -6.41 3.72 23.40
CA ALA A 347 -6.75 2.55 24.21
C ALA A 347 -6.98 1.31 23.32
N ILE A 348 -7.63 1.46 22.17
CA ILE A 348 -7.81 0.36 21.20
C ILE A 348 -6.46 -0.06 20.59
N ASN A 349 -5.61 0.89 20.20
CA ASN A 349 -4.28 0.57 19.67
C ASN A 349 -3.43 -0.18 20.71
N ALA A 350 -3.48 0.24 21.99
CA ALA A 350 -2.82 -0.47 23.09
C ALA A 350 -3.42 -1.87 23.30
N TRP A 351 -4.75 -2.01 23.18
CA TRP A 351 -5.43 -3.29 23.28
C TRP A 351 -5.01 -4.25 22.16
N ILE A 352 -4.86 -3.78 20.93
CA ILE A 352 -4.41 -4.62 19.80
C ILE A 352 -2.96 -5.10 20.00
N LEU A 353 -2.10 -4.33 20.66
CA LEU A 353 -0.76 -4.81 21.06
C LEU A 353 -0.83 -5.90 22.13
N LEU A 354 -1.74 -5.77 23.10
CA LEU A 354 -1.89 -6.73 24.20
C LEU A 354 -2.62 -8.01 23.79
N CYS A 355 -3.68 -7.87 23.00
CA CYS A 355 -4.59 -8.93 22.57
C CYS A 355 -4.89 -8.78 21.07
N PRO A 356 -3.99 -9.23 20.17
CA PRO A 356 -4.13 -9.09 18.73
C PRO A 356 -5.11 -10.12 18.13
N GLN A 357 -6.32 -10.22 18.70
CA GLN A 357 -7.39 -11.09 18.21
C GLN A 357 -8.28 -10.39 17.18
N TRP A 358 -8.50 -9.08 17.34
CA TRP A 358 -9.34 -8.28 16.45
C TRP A 358 -8.46 -7.52 15.48
N LEU A 359 -8.01 -8.23 14.44
CA LEU A 359 -7.20 -7.68 13.36
C LEU A 359 -8.07 -7.55 12.12
N CYS A 360 -8.10 -6.36 11.53
CA CYS A 360 -8.89 -6.05 10.34
C CYS A 360 -8.01 -5.34 9.31
N PHE A 361 -8.25 -5.61 8.03
CA PHE A 361 -7.53 -4.96 6.93
C PHE A 361 -7.93 -3.48 6.77
N ASP A 362 -9.12 -3.10 7.26
CA ASP A 362 -9.62 -1.73 7.22
C ASP A 362 -10.54 -1.41 8.41
N TRP A 363 -10.27 -0.27 9.07
CA TRP A 363 -11.00 0.24 10.23
C TRP A 363 -11.85 1.50 9.91
N SER A 364 -11.96 1.87 8.63
CA SER A 364 -12.80 2.97 8.16
C SER A 364 -14.30 2.62 8.17
N MET A 365 -15.15 3.56 7.74
CA MET A 365 -16.60 3.34 7.57
C MET A 365 -17.32 2.91 8.85
N GLY A 366 -16.93 3.49 10.00
CA GLY A 366 -17.65 3.30 11.26
C GLY A 366 -17.36 1.99 12.00
N CYS A 367 -16.29 1.26 11.67
CA CYS A 367 -15.87 0.05 12.41
C CYS A 367 -15.74 0.29 13.92
N VAL A 368 -15.25 1.48 14.29
CA VAL A 368 -15.15 1.92 15.68
C VAL A 368 -16.15 3.05 15.89
N PRO A 369 -17.24 2.81 16.64
CA PRO A 369 -18.23 3.84 16.89
C PRO A 369 -17.66 4.97 17.76
N THR A 370 -18.02 6.20 17.47
CA THR A 370 -17.62 7.38 18.25
C THR A 370 -18.24 7.35 19.66
N VAL A 371 -17.55 7.95 20.61
CA VAL A 371 -18.04 8.18 21.98
C VAL A 371 -18.70 9.56 22.04
N GLU A 372 -20.01 9.59 22.27
CA GLU A 372 -20.82 10.81 22.28
C GLU A 372 -21.35 11.19 23.67
N SER A 373 -21.17 10.32 24.67
CA SER A 373 -21.64 10.52 26.04
C SER A 373 -20.53 10.23 27.05
N LEU A 374 -20.48 10.99 28.15
CA LEU A 374 -19.58 10.73 29.28
C LEU A 374 -19.99 9.50 30.10
N ALA A 375 -21.25 9.04 29.94
CA ALA A 375 -21.74 7.81 30.58
C ALA A 375 -21.39 6.54 29.78
N ASP A 376 -20.68 6.67 28.65
CA ASP A 376 -20.29 5.54 27.82
C ASP A 376 -19.25 4.66 28.54
N LEU A 377 -19.59 3.41 28.78
CA LEU A 377 -18.73 2.45 29.48
C LEU A 377 -17.39 2.22 28.78
N ARG A 378 -17.29 2.50 27.47
CA ARG A 378 -16.03 2.39 26.72
C ARG A 378 -14.98 3.36 27.23
N LEU A 379 -15.37 4.46 27.89
CA LEU A 379 -14.43 5.38 28.54
C LEU A 379 -13.65 4.73 29.70
N LEU A 380 -14.11 3.60 30.26
CA LEU A 380 -13.31 2.82 31.21
C LEU A 380 -12.00 2.33 30.60
N SER A 381 -11.95 2.06 29.29
CA SER A 381 -10.71 1.70 28.59
C SER A 381 -9.72 2.88 28.54
N VAL A 382 -10.22 4.11 28.38
CA VAL A 382 -9.42 5.34 28.43
C VAL A 382 -8.85 5.55 29.83
N VAL A 383 -9.69 5.42 30.86
CA VAL A 383 -9.25 5.51 32.26
C VAL A 383 -8.19 4.46 32.56
N THR A 384 -8.41 3.21 32.13
CA THR A 384 -7.46 2.11 32.31
C THR A 384 -6.13 2.40 31.62
N LEU A 385 -6.14 2.87 30.38
CA LEU A 385 -4.94 3.26 29.64
C LEU A 385 -4.13 4.29 30.45
N TRP A 386 -4.76 5.37 30.89
CA TRP A 386 -4.07 6.43 31.62
C TRP A 386 -3.60 5.98 33.00
N LEU A 387 -4.34 5.12 33.70
CA LEU A 387 -3.87 4.51 34.95
C LEU A 387 -2.60 3.68 34.73
N VAL A 388 -2.56 2.86 33.68
CA VAL A 388 -1.36 2.08 33.33
C VAL A 388 -0.18 3.00 32.99
N LEU A 389 -0.41 4.05 32.19
CA LEU A 389 0.64 5.02 31.85
C LEU A 389 1.13 5.80 33.07
N LEU A 390 0.25 6.17 34.01
CA LEU A 390 0.61 6.83 35.26
C LEU A 390 1.45 5.90 36.16
N VAL A 391 1.10 4.61 36.25
CA VAL A 391 1.89 3.62 36.99
C VAL A 391 3.27 3.46 36.36
N LEU A 392 3.36 3.38 35.03
CA LEU A 392 4.65 3.30 34.32
C LEU A 392 5.49 4.56 34.54
N ALA A 393 4.88 5.75 34.45
CA ALA A 393 5.57 7.01 34.72
C ALA A 393 6.07 7.09 36.17
N TRP A 394 5.25 6.66 37.14
CA TRP A 394 5.63 6.58 38.54
C TRP A 394 6.79 5.61 38.76
N GLN A 395 6.81 4.45 38.08
CA GLN A 395 7.93 3.52 38.11
C GLN A 395 9.21 4.15 37.52
N CYS A 396 9.12 4.86 36.39
CA CYS A 396 10.28 5.57 35.81
C CYS A 396 10.88 6.61 36.77
N LEU A 397 10.06 7.27 37.59
CA LEU A 397 10.51 8.30 38.52
C LEU A 397 11.11 7.76 39.83
N ASN A 398 10.75 6.52 40.21
CA ASN A 398 11.10 5.93 41.51
C ASN A 398 12.03 4.72 41.43
N GLU A 399 12.33 4.20 40.25
CA GLU A 399 13.31 3.11 40.09
C GLU A 399 14.71 3.59 40.49
N GLU A 400 15.30 2.94 41.50
CA GLU A 400 16.61 3.31 42.07
C GLU A 400 17.77 2.92 41.14
N ASN A 401 17.59 1.83 40.38
CA ASN A 401 18.60 1.39 39.43
C ASN A 401 18.53 2.24 38.15
N GLU A 402 19.50 3.14 38.01
CA GLU A 402 19.66 4.03 36.85
C GLU A 402 19.66 3.31 35.51
N LYS A 403 20.21 2.08 35.42
CA LYS A 403 20.19 1.30 34.16
C LYS A 403 18.78 0.88 33.80
N THR A 404 18.07 0.27 34.75
CA THR A 404 16.68 -0.17 34.58
C THR A 404 15.76 1.01 34.27
N LYS A 405 15.95 2.13 34.96
CA LYS A 405 15.23 3.39 34.75
C LYS A 405 15.40 3.92 33.33
N ARG A 406 16.64 4.04 32.84
CA ARG A 406 16.92 4.50 31.46
C ARG A 406 16.35 3.55 30.42
N SER A 407 16.50 2.24 30.64
CA SER A 407 15.94 1.22 29.75
C SER A 407 14.42 1.30 29.66
N LEU A 408 13.73 1.50 30.79
CA LEU A 408 12.28 1.66 30.85
C LEU A 408 11.82 2.92 30.10
N ILE A 409 12.48 4.07 30.32
CA ILE A 409 12.14 5.33 29.65
C ILE A 409 12.36 5.22 28.13
N LEU A 410 13.47 4.61 27.69
CA LEU A 410 13.73 4.39 26.26
C LEU A 410 12.74 3.42 25.62
N SER A 411 12.29 2.39 26.35
CA SER A 411 11.26 1.46 25.88
C SER A 411 9.94 2.19 25.65
N ILE A 412 9.54 3.08 26.57
CA ILE A 412 8.36 3.95 26.43
C ILE A 412 8.56 4.93 25.27
N ALA A 413 9.74 5.54 25.14
CA ALA A 413 10.06 6.46 24.05
C ALA A 413 9.91 5.76 22.68
N LEU A 414 10.33 4.51 22.56
CA LEU A 414 10.19 3.70 21.34
C LEU A 414 8.74 3.32 21.01
N ILE A 415 7.82 3.41 21.97
CA ILE A 415 6.37 3.31 21.72
C ILE A 415 5.82 4.67 21.29
N VAL A 416 6.05 5.69 22.11
CA VAL A 416 5.39 6.99 21.99
C VAL A 416 5.87 7.76 20.76
N ILE A 417 7.19 7.92 20.60
CA ILE A 417 7.76 8.78 19.55
C ILE A 417 7.37 8.30 18.14
N PRO A 418 7.48 6.99 17.80
CA PRO A 418 7.02 6.49 16.51
C PRO A 418 5.49 6.47 16.35
N PHE A 419 4.73 6.50 17.44
CA PHE A 419 3.26 6.56 17.38
C PHE A 419 2.73 8.00 17.22
N LEU A 420 3.50 9.02 17.61
CA LEU A 420 3.10 10.44 17.60
C LEU A 420 2.42 10.89 16.30
N PRO A 421 2.93 10.58 15.09
CA PRO A 421 2.29 11.03 13.86
C PRO A 421 0.89 10.43 13.60
N ALA A 422 0.52 9.35 14.29
CA ALA A 422 -0.81 8.73 14.21
C ALA A 422 -1.79 9.23 15.28
N THR A 423 -1.37 10.10 16.20
CA THR A 423 -2.15 10.47 17.38
C THR A 423 -3.31 11.44 17.13
N ASN A 424 -3.41 12.06 15.96
CA ASN A 424 -4.29 13.22 15.69
C ASN A 424 -3.95 14.51 16.48
N ILE A 425 -2.85 14.55 17.24
CA ILE A 425 -2.46 15.72 18.03
C ILE A 425 -2.01 16.88 17.13
N PHE A 426 -1.16 16.59 16.13
CA PHE A 426 -0.60 17.62 15.25
C PHE A 426 -1.51 17.98 14.07
N PHE A 427 -2.16 16.95 13.50
CA PHE A 427 -3.04 17.08 12.34
C PHE A 427 -3.98 15.88 12.32
N ARG A 428 -5.13 16.02 11.65
CA ARG A 428 -6.06 14.89 11.45
C ARG A 428 -5.39 13.81 10.62
N VAL A 429 -5.58 12.56 11.03
CA VAL A 429 -5.04 11.37 10.36
C VAL A 429 -6.22 10.56 9.83
N GLY A 430 -6.12 10.03 8.61
CA GLY A 430 -7.18 9.20 8.03
C GLY A 430 -7.27 7.83 8.68
N PHE A 431 -6.16 7.09 8.76
CA PHE A 431 -6.14 5.74 9.34
C PHE A 431 -5.80 5.78 10.82
N VAL A 432 -6.82 5.69 11.66
CA VAL A 432 -6.71 5.84 13.13
C VAL A 432 -6.38 4.54 13.86
N ILE A 433 -6.70 3.41 13.26
CA ILE A 433 -6.33 2.07 13.72
C ILE A 433 -5.88 1.33 12.48
N ALA A 434 -4.63 0.89 12.47
CA ALA A 434 -4.12 0.00 11.45
C ALA A 434 -2.92 -0.76 11.99
N GLU A 435 -2.81 -2.04 11.64
CA GLU A 435 -1.69 -2.90 12.02
C GLU A 435 -0.36 -2.24 11.61
N ARG A 436 -0.32 -1.63 10.42
CA ARG A 436 0.82 -0.88 9.88
C ARG A 436 1.26 0.36 10.69
N VAL A 437 0.43 0.90 11.60
CA VAL A 437 0.84 2.02 12.48
C VAL A 437 1.66 1.52 13.66
N LEU A 438 1.43 0.27 14.07
CA LEU A 438 1.97 -0.31 15.30
C LEU A 438 3.26 -1.09 15.08
N TYR A 439 3.74 -1.23 13.84
CA TYR A 439 4.93 -2.02 13.53
C TYR A 439 6.18 -1.57 14.32
N ILE A 440 6.62 -0.31 14.23
CA ILE A 440 7.75 0.21 15.03
C ILE A 440 7.39 0.34 16.52
N PRO A 441 6.24 0.93 16.91
CA PRO A 441 5.84 1.00 18.33
C PRO A 441 5.83 -0.35 19.07
N SER A 442 5.50 -1.44 18.38
CA SER A 442 5.50 -2.79 18.95
C SER A 442 6.90 -3.24 19.41
N ALA A 443 7.98 -2.68 18.88
CA ALA A 443 9.35 -2.95 19.35
C ALA A 443 9.56 -2.44 20.78
N GLY A 444 9.08 -1.22 21.09
CA GLY A 444 9.11 -0.67 22.44
C GLY A 444 8.18 -1.44 23.40
N PHE A 445 7.02 -1.88 22.91
CA PHE A 445 6.12 -2.75 23.66
C PHE A 445 6.78 -4.09 24.02
N CYS A 446 7.42 -4.77 23.05
CA CYS A 446 8.11 -6.04 23.30
C CYS A 446 9.27 -5.88 24.30
N LEU A 447 9.97 -4.75 24.29
CA LEU A 447 10.97 -4.41 25.31
C LEU A 447 10.35 -4.28 26.71
N LEU A 448 9.24 -3.56 26.86
CA LEU A 448 8.54 -3.42 28.15
C LEU A 448 8.10 -4.79 28.69
N ILE A 449 7.51 -5.63 27.83
CA ILE A 449 7.12 -6.99 28.21
C ILE A 449 8.35 -7.81 28.60
N GLY A 450 9.44 -7.75 27.84
CA GLY A 450 10.69 -8.45 28.16
C GLY A 450 11.27 -8.04 29.52
N LEU A 451 11.35 -6.74 29.80
CA LEU A 451 11.82 -6.21 31.09
C LEU A 451 10.91 -6.67 32.25
N GLY A 452 9.60 -6.65 32.05
CA GLY A 452 8.62 -7.16 33.02
C GLY A 452 8.78 -8.66 33.29
N LEU A 453 8.92 -9.47 32.24
CA LEU A 453 9.16 -10.91 32.35
C LEU A 453 10.48 -11.19 33.08
N HIS A 454 11.54 -10.43 32.80
CA HIS A 454 12.81 -10.55 33.50
C HIS A 454 12.65 -10.27 35.00
N LYS A 455 11.99 -9.16 35.37
CA LYS A 455 11.72 -8.79 36.77
C LYS A 455 10.86 -9.82 37.50
N LEU A 456 9.89 -10.44 36.82
CA LEU A 456 9.09 -11.53 37.39
C LEU A 456 9.90 -12.83 37.55
N SER A 457 10.75 -13.16 36.57
CA SER A 457 11.58 -14.36 36.57
C SER A 457 12.70 -14.35 37.62
N ALA A 458 13.04 -13.17 38.15
CA ALA A 458 13.96 -13.03 39.29
C ALA A 458 13.41 -13.65 40.58
N ARG A 459 12.10 -13.94 40.66
CA ARG A 459 11.50 -14.69 41.76
C ARG A 459 11.53 -16.18 41.42
N ASP A 460 12.32 -16.97 42.16
CA ASP A 460 12.53 -18.40 41.87
C ASP A 460 11.22 -19.20 41.79
N THR A 461 10.23 -18.87 42.61
CA THR A 461 8.90 -19.53 42.61
C THR A 461 8.12 -19.30 41.30
N LEU A 462 8.35 -18.18 40.62
CA LEU A 462 7.62 -17.81 39.40
C LEU A 462 8.41 -18.10 38.14
N LYS A 463 9.72 -18.35 38.21
CA LYS A 463 10.60 -18.52 37.05
C LYS A 463 10.07 -19.52 36.02
N ASN A 464 9.68 -20.71 36.45
CA ASN A 464 9.17 -21.75 35.55
C ASN A 464 7.80 -21.40 34.97
N ILE A 465 6.94 -20.73 35.75
CA ILE A 465 5.62 -20.27 35.31
C ILE A 465 5.77 -19.17 34.26
N VAL A 466 6.67 -18.20 34.49
CA VAL A 466 6.98 -17.12 33.56
C VAL A 466 7.58 -17.68 32.26
N TYR A 467 8.48 -18.66 32.35
CA TYR A 467 9.03 -19.33 31.17
C TYR A 467 7.95 -20.08 30.36
N ALA A 468 7.14 -20.90 31.03
CA ALA A 468 6.05 -21.62 30.38
C ALA A 468 5.03 -20.65 29.74
N GLY A 469 4.67 -19.57 30.43
CA GLY A 469 3.80 -18.51 29.93
C GLY A 469 4.40 -17.78 28.73
N PHE A 470 5.70 -17.49 28.75
CA PHE A 470 6.41 -16.91 27.62
C PHE A 470 6.40 -17.82 26.39
N VAL A 471 6.72 -19.11 26.55
CA VAL A 471 6.68 -20.08 25.45
C VAL A 471 5.27 -20.20 24.88
N LEU A 472 4.25 -20.29 25.75
CA LEU A 472 2.85 -20.31 25.33
C LEU A 472 2.49 -19.04 24.54
N LEU A 473 2.89 -17.86 25.03
CA LEU A 473 2.64 -16.59 24.35
C LEU A 473 3.27 -16.56 22.95
N VAL A 474 4.54 -16.99 22.83
CA VAL A 474 5.24 -17.08 21.54
C VAL A 474 4.52 -18.05 20.60
N CYS A 475 4.10 -19.22 21.08
CA CYS A 475 3.36 -20.19 20.27
C CYS A 475 1.99 -19.65 19.82
N VAL A 476 1.24 -19.01 20.72
CA VAL A 476 -0.06 -18.41 20.40
C VAL A 476 0.11 -17.30 19.35
N PHE A 477 1.08 -16.42 19.53
CA PHE A 477 1.37 -15.35 18.58
C PHE A 477 1.85 -15.89 17.24
N PHE A 478 2.73 -16.90 17.23
CA PHE A 478 3.15 -17.58 16.00
C PHE A 478 1.94 -18.14 15.23
N ILE A 479 1.06 -18.89 15.90
CA ILE A 479 -0.13 -19.47 15.28
C ILE A 479 -1.07 -18.38 14.76
N ARG A 480 -1.26 -17.30 15.53
CA ARG A 480 -2.11 -16.18 15.13
C ARG A 480 -1.55 -15.42 13.94
N SER A 481 -0.24 -15.16 13.90
CA SER A 481 0.45 -14.55 12.76
C SER A 481 0.27 -15.38 11.50
N MET A 482 0.47 -16.70 11.61
CA MET A 482 0.30 -17.66 10.51
C MET A 482 -1.17 -17.73 10.02
N GLN A 483 -2.14 -17.74 10.93
CA GLN A 483 -3.56 -17.71 10.57
C GLN A 483 -3.93 -16.40 9.86
N ARG A 484 -3.49 -15.28 10.40
CA ARG A 484 -3.77 -13.95 9.85
C ARG A 484 -3.09 -13.79 8.49
N SER A 485 -1.86 -14.24 8.31
CA SER A 485 -1.14 -14.12 7.02
C SER A 485 -1.77 -14.96 5.93
N ASN A 486 -2.36 -16.11 6.27
CA ASN A 486 -3.14 -16.90 5.32
C ASN A 486 -4.38 -16.15 4.81
N GLN A 487 -5.00 -15.30 5.63
CA GLN A 487 -6.16 -14.50 5.20
C GLN A 487 -5.78 -13.46 4.15
N TRP A 488 -4.55 -12.93 4.21
CA TRP A 488 -4.01 -11.99 3.21
C TRP A 488 -3.65 -12.66 1.88
N ARG A 489 -3.65 -14.00 1.80
CA ARG A 489 -3.26 -14.73 0.59
C ARG A 489 -4.23 -14.52 -0.58
N LYS A 490 -5.53 -14.34 -0.33
CA LYS A 490 -6.56 -14.09 -1.36
C LYS A 490 -7.57 -13.05 -0.88
N GLY A 491 -8.09 -12.24 -1.80
CA GLY A 491 -9.07 -11.19 -1.48
C GLY A 491 -10.30 -11.73 -0.77
N TRP A 492 -10.79 -12.91 -1.17
CA TRP A 492 -11.97 -13.53 -0.52
C TRP A 492 -11.75 -13.79 0.97
N TRP A 493 -10.65 -14.44 1.35
CA TRP A 493 -10.32 -14.73 2.75
C TRP A 493 -10.07 -13.45 3.55
N LEU A 494 -9.44 -12.45 2.93
CA LEU A 494 -9.18 -11.16 3.56
C LEU A 494 -10.48 -10.44 3.91
N PHE A 495 -11.40 -10.31 2.96
CA PHE A 495 -12.64 -9.55 3.17
C PHE A 495 -13.64 -10.29 4.06
N THR A 496 -13.78 -11.61 3.92
CA THR A 496 -14.64 -12.41 4.83
C THR A 496 -14.11 -12.44 6.25
N SER A 497 -12.78 -12.42 6.47
CA SER A 497 -12.22 -12.24 7.81
C SER A 497 -12.52 -10.85 8.38
N GLY A 498 -12.50 -9.81 7.54
CA GLY A 498 -12.85 -8.44 7.93
C GLY A 498 -14.32 -8.31 8.33
N GLU A 499 -15.22 -9.05 7.69
CA GLU A 499 -16.66 -9.09 8.06
C GLU A 499 -16.88 -9.58 9.49
N GLN A 500 -16.11 -10.56 9.95
CA GLN A 500 -16.22 -11.10 11.30
C GLN A 500 -15.85 -10.08 12.39
N ILE A 501 -14.96 -9.14 12.06
CA ILE A 501 -14.47 -8.12 13.00
C ILE A 501 -15.25 -6.81 12.85
N CYS A 502 -15.56 -6.44 11.61
CA CYS A 502 -16.18 -5.18 11.24
C CYS A 502 -17.42 -5.41 10.36
N PRO A 503 -18.49 -6.05 10.88
CA PRO A 503 -19.66 -6.43 10.10
C PRO A 503 -20.47 -5.22 9.59
N PHE A 504 -20.27 -4.04 10.17
CA PHE A 504 -20.93 -2.79 9.75
C PHE A 504 -20.07 -1.94 8.82
N ASN A 505 -18.92 -2.44 8.35
CA ASN A 505 -18.08 -1.71 7.40
C ASN A 505 -18.61 -1.91 5.97
N ALA A 506 -19.16 -0.83 5.40
CA ALA A 506 -19.67 -0.83 4.03
C ALA A 506 -18.62 -1.27 2.98
N LYS A 507 -17.35 -0.95 3.19
CA LYS A 507 -16.24 -1.31 2.30
C LYS A 507 -15.94 -2.80 2.29
N VAL A 508 -16.13 -3.48 3.42
CA VAL A 508 -16.02 -4.95 3.49
C VAL A 508 -17.06 -5.59 2.59
N HIS A 509 -18.33 -5.20 2.75
CA HIS A 509 -19.43 -5.74 1.94
C HIS A 509 -19.28 -5.39 0.45
N TYR A 510 -18.86 -4.18 0.12
CA TYR A 510 -18.56 -3.78 -1.26
C TYR A 510 -17.51 -4.69 -1.90
N ASN A 511 -16.42 -5.00 -1.19
CA ASN A 511 -15.36 -5.84 -1.74
C ASN A 511 -15.79 -7.31 -1.87
N ILE A 512 -16.57 -7.84 -0.92
CA ILE A 512 -17.19 -9.17 -1.04
C ILE A 512 -18.15 -9.20 -2.25
N ALA A 513 -18.95 -8.15 -2.44
CA ALA A 513 -19.87 -8.03 -3.56
C ALA A 513 -19.15 -8.02 -4.91
N LYS A 514 -18.07 -7.23 -5.01
CA LYS A 514 -17.22 -7.17 -6.21
C LYS A 514 -16.64 -8.53 -6.57
N LEU A 515 -16.00 -9.22 -5.62
CA LEU A 515 -15.46 -10.56 -5.87
C LEU A 515 -16.55 -11.58 -6.22
N SER A 516 -17.72 -11.47 -5.60
CA SER A 516 -18.86 -12.35 -5.91
C SER A 516 -19.38 -12.13 -7.33
N ALA A 517 -19.45 -10.88 -7.79
CA ALA A 517 -19.84 -10.53 -9.15
C ALA A 517 -18.82 -11.05 -10.17
N ASP A 518 -17.53 -10.85 -9.90
CA ASP A 518 -16.43 -11.34 -10.75
C ASP A 518 -16.42 -12.88 -10.84
N ALA A 519 -16.84 -13.57 -9.77
CA ALA A 519 -17.02 -15.03 -9.73
C ALA A 519 -18.34 -15.52 -10.37
N GLY A 520 -19.22 -14.62 -10.83
CA GLY A 520 -20.52 -14.94 -11.41
C GLY A 520 -21.64 -15.22 -10.40
N ASN A 521 -21.38 -15.10 -9.09
CA ASN A 521 -22.41 -15.21 -8.05
C ASN A 521 -23.16 -13.88 -7.89
N ILE A 522 -24.04 -13.59 -8.85
CA ILE A 522 -24.78 -12.33 -8.93
C ILE A 522 -25.73 -12.14 -7.74
N THR A 523 -26.32 -13.20 -7.20
CA THR A 523 -27.25 -13.13 -6.06
C THR A 523 -26.55 -12.59 -4.80
N LEU A 524 -25.39 -13.16 -4.45
CA LEU A 524 -24.63 -12.69 -3.30
C LEU A 524 -24.06 -11.28 -3.56
N ALA A 525 -23.63 -11.00 -4.79
CA ALA A 525 -23.15 -9.67 -5.15
C ALA A 525 -24.23 -8.60 -4.94
N GLU A 526 -25.45 -8.85 -5.40
CA GLU A 526 -26.60 -7.95 -5.22
C GLU A 526 -26.89 -7.70 -3.72
N GLU A 527 -26.98 -8.77 -2.93
CA GLU A 527 -27.22 -8.68 -1.48
C GLU A 527 -26.16 -7.81 -0.79
N ARG A 528 -24.88 -8.07 -1.07
CA ARG A 528 -23.76 -7.38 -0.43
C ARG A 528 -23.60 -5.94 -0.89
N TYR A 529 -23.87 -5.62 -2.16
CA TYR A 529 -23.92 -4.23 -2.60
C TYR A 529 -25.06 -3.45 -1.94
N LYS A 530 -26.25 -4.06 -1.79
CA LYS A 530 -27.35 -3.42 -1.05
C LYS A 530 -26.96 -3.11 0.38
N LEU A 531 -26.37 -4.08 1.09
CA LEU A 531 -25.90 -3.89 2.46
C LEU A 531 -24.82 -2.81 2.55
N ALA A 532 -23.88 -2.76 1.60
CA ALA A 532 -22.89 -1.68 1.55
C ALA A 532 -23.52 -0.28 1.40
N ILE A 533 -24.58 -0.16 0.58
CA ILE A 533 -25.32 1.09 0.39
C ILE A 533 -26.18 1.43 1.61
N GLU A 534 -26.75 0.43 2.28
CA GLU A 534 -27.51 0.63 3.53
C GLU A 534 -26.61 1.17 4.64
N LEU A 535 -25.42 0.57 4.82
CA LEU A 535 -24.43 0.99 5.81
C LEU A 535 -23.79 2.33 5.46
N ASN A 536 -23.65 2.64 4.17
CA ASN A 536 -23.16 3.94 3.70
C ASN A 536 -24.00 4.45 2.51
N PRO A 537 -25.05 5.26 2.77
CA PRO A 537 -25.93 5.79 1.74
C PRO A 537 -25.28 6.73 0.72
N VAL A 538 -24.00 7.12 0.91
CA VAL A 538 -23.24 7.92 -0.05
C VAL A 538 -22.16 7.11 -0.79
N TYR A 539 -22.27 5.78 -0.80
CA TYR A 539 -21.28 4.93 -1.46
C TYR A 539 -21.52 4.79 -2.98
N ASP A 540 -21.09 5.80 -3.73
CA ASP A 540 -21.28 5.90 -5.19
C ASP A 540 -20.78 4.68 -5.99
N GLN A 541 -19.63 4.09 -5.62
CA GLN A 541 -19.06 2.94 -6.33
C GLN A 541 -19.93 1.69 -6.18
N ALA A 542 -20.50 1.47 -4.99
CA ALA A 542 -21.43 0.36 -4.75
C ALA A 542 -22.72 0.55 -5.56
N MET A 543 -23.26 1.78 -5.59
CA MET A 543 -24.44 2.12 -6.39
C MET A 543 -24.19 1.88 -7.89
N ASN A 544 -23.06 2.34 -8.42
CA ASN A 544 -22.70 2.14 -9.82
C ASN A 544 -22.58 0.66 -10.20
N ASN A 545 -21.94 -0.16 -9.36
CA ASN A 545 -21.76 -1.58 -9.65
C ASN A 545 -23.08 -2.36 -9.53
N LEU A 546 -23.91 -2.04 -8.53
CA LEU A 546 -25.24 -2.62 -8.39
C LEU A 546 -26.15 -2.22 -9.57
N ALA A 547 -26.06 -0.98 -10.04
CA ALA A 547 -26.81 -0.53 -11.20
C ALA A 547 -26.43 -1.29 -12.49
N ASN A 548 -25.16 -1.67 -12.65
CA ASN A 548 -24.74 -2.54 -13.76
C ASN A 548 -25.37 -3.93 -13.67
N ILE A 549 -25.43 -4.53 -12.47
CA ILE A 549 -26.13 -5.80 -12.26
C ILE A 549 -27.62 -5.65 -12.64
N TYR A 550 -28.28 -4.57 -12.23
CA TYR A 550 -29.68 -4.31 -12.59
C TYR A 550 -29.90 -4.09 -14.07
N LYS A 551 -28.99 -3.37 -14.74
CA LYS A 551 -29.02 -3.24 -16.20
C LYS A 551 -28.96 -4.61 -16.88
N ASP A 552 -28.04 -5.48 -16.45
CA ASP A 552 -27.87 -6.81 -17.05
C ASP A 552 -29.06 -7.75 -16.76
N GLN A 553 -29.76 -7.53 -15.65
CA GLN A 553 -31.04 -8.18 -15.32
C GLN A 553 -32.27 -7.51 -15.97
N ASN A 554 -32.07 -6.50 -16.83
CA ASN A 554 -33.12 -5.71 -17.47
C ASN A 554 -34.04 -4.92 -16.49
N LYS A 555 -33.57 -4.68 -15.25
CA LYS A 555 -34.18 -3.81 -14.24
C LYS A 555 -33.72 -2.36 -14.44
N LEU A 556 -34.13 -1.77 -15.56
CA LEU A 556 -33.57 -0.51 -16.06
C LEU A 556 -33.96 0.69 -15.19
N GLN A 557 -35.15 0.69 -14.57
CA GLN A 557 -35.62 1.76 -13.70
C GLN A 557 -34.80 1.82 -12.40
N GLU A 558 -34.59 0.68 -11.75
CA GLU A 558 -33.80 0.60 -10.52
C GLU A 558 -32.31 0.94 -10.79
N SER A 559 -31.80 0.56 -11.96
CA SER A 559 -30.48 0.97 -12.43
C SER A 559 -30.39 2.50 -12.58
N GLU A 560 -31.38 3.14 -13.20
CA GLU A 560 -31.44 4.60 -13.37
C GLU A 560 -31.46 5.32 -12.01
N GLU A 561 -32.28 4.88 -11.06
CA GLU A 561 -32.37 5.47 -9.72
C GLU A 561 -31.04 5.44 -8.96
N LEU A 562 -30.33 4.30 -9.01
CA LEU A 562 -29.02 4.16 -8.38
C LEU A 562 -27.98 5.05 -9.04
N LEU A 563 -27.98 5.15 -10.37
CA LEU A 563 -27.04 5.96 -11.12
C LEU A 563 -27.31 7.46 -10.95
N ASP A 564 -28.57 7.88 -10.87
CA ASP A 564 -28.97 9.25 -10.55
C ASP A 564 -28.45 9.66 -9.16
N LYS A 565 -28.57 8.78 -8.15
CA LYS A 565 -27.98 9.00 -6.83
C LYS A 565 -26.45 9.08 -6.89
N ALA A 566 -25.80 8.13 -7.58
CA ALA A 566 -24.35 8.06 -7.67
C ALA A 566 -23.74 9.33 -8.28
N VAL A 567 -24.31 9.85 -9.37
CA VAL A 567 -23.81 11.08 -10.02
C VAL A 567 -24.17 12.36 -9.26
N ALA A 568 -25.22 12.33 -8.43
CA ALA A 568 -25.53 13.43 -7.52
C ALA A 568 -24.53 13.50 -6.35
N ILE A 569 -24.11 12.34 -5.83
CA ILE A 569 -23.09 12.24 -4.77
C ILE A 569 -21.70 12.59 -5.31
N ALA A 570 -21.33 12.03 -6.46
CA ALA A 570 -20.02 12.21 -7.09
C ALA A 570 -20.16 12.73 -8.54
N PRO A 571 -20.32 14.05 -8.75
CA PRO A 571 -20.51 14.65 -10.07
C PRO A 571 -19.35 14.47 -11.05
N ASP A 572 -18.15 14.12 -10.57
CA ASP A 572 -16.95 13.84 -11.34
C ASP A 572 -16.75 12.34 -11.63
N PHE A 573 -17.65 11.47 -11.19
CA PHE A 573 -17.57 10.02 -11.40
C PHE A 573 -17.93 9.64 -12.84
N ALA A 574 -16.94 9.71 -13.74
CA ALA A 574 -17.13 9.49 -15.17
C ALA A 574 -17.78 8.14 -15.53
N ALA A 575 -17.47 7.06 -14.80
CA ALA A 575 -18.03 5.74 -15.08
C ALA A 575 -19.53 5.67 -14.76
N ALA A 576 -19.98 6.28 -13.66
CA ALA A 576 -21.40 6.37 -13.34
C ALA A 576 -22.16 7.21 -14.38
N TRP A 577 -21.60 8.32 -14.85
CA TRP A 577 -22.20 9.08 -15.96
C TRP A 577 -22.32 8.25 -17.24
N MET A 578 -21.31 7.47 -17.61
CA MET A 578 -21.39 6.59 -18.78
C MET A 578 -22.47 5.51 -18.59
N ASN A 579 -22.50 4.82 -17.45
CA ASN A 579 -23.49 3.79 -17.16
C ASN A 579 -24.92 4.35 -17.09
N ARG A 580 -25.08 5.59 -16.61
CA ARG A 580 -26.33 6.35 -16.67
C ARG A 580 -26.75 6.60 -18.11
N GLY A 581 -25.81 6.98 -18.98
CA GLY A 581 -26.04 7.13 -20.42
C GLY A 581 -26.55 5.83 -21.06
N ILE A 582 -25.88 4.72 -20.79
CA ILE A 582 -26.27 3.39 -21.31
C ILE A 582 -27.68 3.02 -20.87
N THR A 583 -27.97 3.16 -19.56
CA THR A 583 -29.28 2.83 -19.00
C THR A 583 -30.39 3.70 -19.58
N LYS A 584 -30.15 5.01 -19.77
CA LYS A 584 -31.13 5.91 -20.39
C LYS A 584 -31.33 5.66 -21.88
N ALA A 585 -30.30 5.24 -22.61
CA ALA A 585 -30.44 4.81 -23.99
C ALA A 585 -31.35 3.58 -24.09
N ALA A 586 -31.15 2.58 -23.21
CA ALA A 586 -32.00 1.39 -23.15
C ALA A 586 -33.46 1.71 -22.79
N LEU A 587 -33.69 2.76 -21.97
CA LEU A 587 -35.02 3.32 -21.67
C LEU A 587 -35.57 4.24 -22.77
N LYS A 588 -34.87 4.41 -23.89
CA LYS A 588 -35.21 5.32 -25.01
C LYS A 588 -35.30 6.81 -24.61
N LYS A 589 -34.65 7.20 -23.51
CA LYS A 589 -34.50 8.60 -23.06
C LYS A 589 -33.25 9.21 -23.71
N TYR A 590 -33.28 9.37 -25.03
CA TYR A 590 -32.08 9.64 -25.83
C TYR A 590 -31.39 10.97 -25.50
N GLU A 591 -32.12 12.06 -25.32
CA GLU A 591 -31.55 13.38 -25.01
C GLU A 591 -30.84 13.38 -23.65
N GLU A 592 -31.39 12.67 -22.67
CA GLU A 592 -30.77 12.54 -21.34
C GLU A 592 -29.54 11.63 -21.37
N SER A 593 -29.58 10.57 -22.19
CA SER A 593 -28.43 9.70 -22.44
C SER A 593 -27.26 10.49 -23.06
N GLU A 594 -27.55 11.31 -24.07
CA GLU A 594 -26.54 12.16 -24.73
C GLU A 594 -25.87 13.12 -23.74
N ARG A 595 -26.66 13.77 -22.86
CA ARG A 595 -26.15 14.63 -21.78
C ARG A 595 -25.24 13.86 -20.82
N SER A 596 -25.65 12.66 -20.41
CA SER A 596 -24.86 11.78 -19.55
C SER A 596 -23.50 11.43 -20.17
N TYR A 597 -23.46 11.00 -21.44
CA TYR A 597 -22.20 10.69 -22.12
C TYR A 597 -21.30 11.93 -22.27
N LYS A 598 -21.87 13.08 -22.65
CA LYS A 598 -21.11 14.34 -22.74
C LYS A 598 -20.51 14.72 -21.38
N GLN A 599 -21.24 14.51 -20.28
CA GLN A 599 -20.71 14.74 -18.95
C GLN A 599 -19.60 13.75 -18.57
N ALA A 600 -19.76 12.45 -18.87
CA ALA A 600 -18.70 11.45 -18.67
C ALA A 600 -17.40 11.82 -19.39
N ILE A 601 -17.48 12.28 -20.63
CA ILE A 601 -16.34 12.74 -21.44
C ILE A 601 -15.70 14.01 -20.86
N ARG A 602 -16.49 14.93 -20.31
CA ARG A 602 -15.97 16.11 -19.60
C ARG A 602 -15.16 15.72 -18.36
N CYS A 603 -15.68 14.77 -17.58
CA CYS A 603 -15.00 14.25 -16.39
C CYS A 603 -13.74 13.46 -16.74
N ARG A 604 -13.77 12.67 -17.83
CA ARG A 604 -12.63 11.87 -18.31
C ARG A 604 -12.41 12.08 -19.82
N LYS A 605 -11.45 12.96 -20.16
CA LYS A 605 -11.15 13.30 -21.56
C LYS A 605 -10.70 12.10 -22.42
N ASN A 606 -9.89 11.20 -21.86
CA ASN A 606 -9.46 9.99 -22.55
C ASN A 606 -10.40 8.83 -22.19
N TYR A 607 -11.54 8.73 -22.89
CA TYR A 607 -12.57 7.71 -22.63
C TYR A 607 -13.15 7.11 -23.94
N PRO A 608 -12.38 6.27 -24.67
CA PRO A 608 -12.78 5.73 -25.97
C PRO A 608 -14.14 5.02 -25.95
N ASP A 609 -14.40 4.19 -24.94
CA ASP A 609 -15.63 3.40 -24.84
C ASP A 609 -16.87 4.29 -24.66
N CYS A 610 -16.72 5.46 -24.03
CA CYS A 610 -17.81 6.42 -23.90
C CYS A 610 -18.15 7.10 -25.24
N TYR A 611 -17.15 7.42 -26.06
CA TYR A 611 -17.37 7.91 -27.42
C TYR A 611 -18.00 6.84 -28.32
N TYR A 612 -17.60 5.58 -28.14
CA TYR A 612 -18.22 4.45 -28.83
C TYR A 612 -19.72 4.35 -28.52
N ASN A 613 -20.07 4.38 -27.24
CA ASN A 613 -21.47 4.33 -26.80
C ASN A 613 -22.28 5.56 -27.25
N LEU A 614 -21.66 6.75 -27.27
CA LEU A 614 -22.29 7.95 -27.82
C LEU A 614 -22.54 7.82 -29.34
N GLY A 615 -21.62 7.21 -30.09
CA GLY A 615 -21.83 6.94 -31.51
C GLY A 615 -22.97 5.97 -31.77
N ASN A 616 -23.10 4.93 -30.94
CA ASN A 616 -24.23 4.00 -31.01
C ASN A 616 -25.56 4.70 -30.71
N LEU A 617 -25.59 5.59 -29.71
CA LEU A 617 -26.77 6.42 -29.42
C LEU A 617 -27.16 7.30 -30.62
N TYR A 618 -26.20 7.98 -31.24
CA TYR A 618 -26.49 8.81 -32.40
C TYR A 618 -26.98 8.00 -33.60
N LEU A 619 -26.46 6.79 -33.81
CA LEU A 619 -26.99 5.88 -34.82
C LEU A 619 -28.46 5.54 -34.54
N GLU A 620 -28.82 5.19 -33.30
CA GLU A 620 -30.22 4.91 -32.92
C GLU A 620 -31.14 6.12 -33.13
N MET A 621 -30.62 7.34 -32.95
CA MET A 621 -31.35 8.60 -33.23
C MET A 621 -31.39 8.97 -34.73
N GLY A 622 -30.77 8.19 -35.61
CA GLY A 622 -30.65 8.49 -37.04
C GLY A 622 -29.65 9.61 -37.39
N ARG A 623 -28.84 10.06 -36.43
CA ARG A 623 -27.82 11.12 -36.57
C ARG A 623 -26.49 10.55 -37.08
N ASN A 624 -26.49 10.10 -38.33
CA ASN A 624 -25.39 9.33 -38.91
C ASN A 624 -24.03 10.05 -38.88
N GLN A 625 -23.99 11.36 -39.18
CA GLN A 625 -22.73 12.11 -39.19
C GLN A 625 -22.12 12.23 -37.79
N GLU A 626 -22.95 12.51 -36.78
CA GLU A 626 -22.50 12.60 -35.38
C GLU A 626 -22.02 11.24 -34.85
N ALA A 627 -22.64 10.14 -35.31
CA ALA A 627 -22.18 8.79 -35.00
C ALA A 627 -20.76 8.52 -35.55
N LEU A 628 -20.50 8.86 -36.82
CA LEU A 628 -19.18 8.74 -37.44
C LEU A 628 -18.13 9.58 -36.71
N ASP A 629 -18.45 10.82 -36.34
CA ASP A 629 -17.54 11.70 -35.62
C ASP A 629 -17.24 11.16 -34.21
N ALA A 630 -18.23 10.61 -33.50
CA ALA A 630 -18.04 9.99 -32.20
C ALA A 630 -17.14 8.75 -32.29
N TRP A 631 -17.38 7.84 -33.23
CA TRP A 631 -16.52 6.67 -33.42
C TRP A 631 -15.10 7.05 -33.87
N LYS A 632 -14.95 8.08 -34.70
CA LYS A 632 -13.63 8.64 -35.07
C LYS A 632 -12.89 9.17 -33.84
N ASN A 633 -13.56 9.87 -32.94
CA ASN A 633 -12.94 10.31 -31.68
C ASN A 633 -12.50 9.12 -30.82
N ALA A 634 -13.31 8.06 -30.74
CA ALA A 634 -12.93 6.84 -30.02
C ALA A 634 -11.66 6.20 -30.60
N THR A 635 -11.54 6.12 -31.93
CA THR A 635 -10.38 5.51 -32.59
C THR A 635 -9.14 6.42 -32.60
N GLN A 636 -9.30 7.74 -32.55
CA GLN A 636 -8.19 8.65 -32.31
C GLN A 636 -7.59 8.48 -30.91
N LEU A 637 -8.43 8.26 -29.89
CA LEU A 637 -7.98 8.02 -28.53
C LEU A 637 -7.41 6.61 -28.33
N LYS A 638 -7.99 5.61 -29.00
CA LYS A 638 -7.54 4.21 -28.99
C LYS A 638 -7.61 3.63 -30.40
N PRO A 639 -6.50 3.69 -31.17
CA PRO A 639 -6.45 3.19 -32.56
C PRO A 639 -6.80 1.70 -32.71
N THR A 640 -6.69 0.92 -31.63
CA THR A 640 -7.06 -0.50 -31.57
C THR A 640 -8.52 -0.77 -31.18
N HIS A 641 -9.36 0.27 -31.05
CA HIS A 641 -10.78 0.13 -30.70
C HIS A 641 -11.61 -0.37 -31.91
N TRP A 642 -11.57 -1.68 -32.14
CA TRP A 642 -12.11 -2.32 -33.35
C TRP A 642 -13.62 -2.11 -33.54
N ASN A 643 -14.41 -2.10 -32.46
CA ASN A 643 -15.88 -1.91 -32.53
C ASN A 643 -16.25 -0.57 -33.19
N SER A 644 -15.52 0.50 -32.88
CA SER A 644 -15.77 1.84 -33.45
C SER A 644 -15.40 1.89 -34.93
N TRP A 645 -14.27 1.28 -35.31
CA TRP A 645 -13.89 1.15 -36.72
C TRP A 645 -14.95 0.38 -37.50
N ASN A 646 -15.36 -0.78 -37.00
CA ASN A 646 -16.31 -1.65 -37.68
C ASN A 646 -17.68 -0.97 -37.84
N ASN A 647 -18.20 -0.32 -36.79
CA ASN A 647 -19.46 0.40 -36.87
C ASN A 647 -19.41 1.56 -37.88
N ALA A 648 -18.30 2.31 -37.94
CA ALA A 648 -18.14 3.38 -38.93
C ALA A 648 -18.11 2.84 -40.37
N ILE A 649 -17.41 1.72 -40.61
CA ILE A 649 -17.33 1.09 -41.94
C ILE A 649 -18.71 0.62 -42.39
N ILE A 650 -19.44 -0.10 -41.51
CA ILE A 650 -20.78 -0.62 -41.80
C ILE A 650 -21.75 0.54 -42.09
N LEU A 651 -21.71 1.62 -41.29
CA LEU A 651 -22.58 2.76 -41.53
C LEU A 651 -22.28 3.45 -42.87
N LEU A 652 -21.00 3.69 -43.19
CA LEU A 652 -20.62 4.28 -44.48
C LEU A 652 -21.03 3.39 -45.67
N ASP A 653 -20.88 2.08 -45.52
CA ASP A 653 -21.31 1.11 -46.54
C ASP A 653 -22.83 1.11 -46.73
N ASN A 654 -23.61 1.18 -45.63
CA ASN A 654 -25.06 1.29 -45.68
C ASN A 654 -25.55 2.62 -46.29
N LEU A 655 -24.77 3.70 -46.14
CA LEU A 655 -25.02 5.00 -46.77
C LEU A 655 -24.53 5.07 -48.23
N ASN A 656 -24.01 3.97 -48.78
CA ASN A 656 -23.39 3.88 -50.12
C ASN A 656 -22.17 4.79 -50.32
N TYR A 657 -21.50 5.22 -49.24
CA TYR A 657 -20.22 5.94 -49.30
C TYR A 657 -19.04 4.96 -49.36
N GLN A 658 -19.04 4.12 -50.40
CA GLN A 658 -18.15 2.97 -50.54
C GLN A 658 -16.66 3.34 -50.51
N GLU A 659 -16.26 4.42 -51.18
CA GLU A 659 -14.87 4.87 -51.20
C GLU A 659 -14.39 5.29 -49.80
N GLN A 660 -15.23 6.00 -49.04
CA GLN A 660 -14.93 6.38 -47.66
C GLN A 660 -14.86 5.14 -46.76
N ALA A 661 -15.79 4.19 -46.91
CA ALA A 661 -15.80 2.95 -46.15
C ALA A 661 -14.50 2.14 -46.37
N ALA A 662 -14.04 2.01 -47.61
CA ALA A 662 -12.79 1.34 -47.95
C ALA A 662 -11.57 2.06 -47.33
N ASN A 663 -11.51 3.38 -47.44
CA ASN A 663 -10.42 4.18 -46.86
C ASN A 663 -10.35 4.06 -45.32
N VAL A 664 -11.50 4.09 -44.65
CA VAL A 664 -11.60 3.90 -43.19
C VAL A 664 -11.15 2.50 -42.80
N ALA A 665 -11.60 1.47 -43.51
CA ALA A 665 -11.21 0.09 -43.22
C ALA A 665 -9.71 -0.17 -43.45
N LEU A 666 -9.14 0.32 -44.56
CA LEU A 666 -7.71 0.25 -44.82
C LEU A 666 -6.89 0.99 -43.75
N SER A 667 -7.37 2.14 -43.27
CA SER A 667 -6.75 2.87 -42.17
C SER A 667 -6.79 2.08 -40.86
N ALA A 668 -7.92 1.45 -40.54
CA ALA A 668 -8.06 0.60 -39.37
C ALA A 668 -7.08 -0.59 -39.41
N LEU A 669 -6.94 -1.26 -40.57
CA LEU A 669 -6.02 -2.38 -40.74
C LEU A 669 -4.53 -2.01 -40.58
N ARG A 670 -4.15 -0.73 -40.65
CA ARG A 670 -2.79 -0.30 -40.28
C ARG A 670 -2.52 -0.46 -38.78
N PHE A 671 -3.55 -0.35 -37.95
CA PHE A 671 -3.47 -0.50 -36.49
C PHE A 671 -3.85 -1.90 -36.01
N ILE A 672 -4.75 -2.58 -36.71
CA ILE A 672 -5.28 -3.91 -36.37
C ILE A 672 -5.30 -4.84 -37.61
N PRO A 673 -4.12 -5.23 -38.14
CA PRO A 673 -4.00 -5.88 -39.45
C PRO A 673 -4.68 -7.25 -39.58
N HIS A 674 -4.88 -7.96 -38.46
CA HIS A 674 -5.43 -9.32 -38.42
C HIS A 674 -6.86 -9.37 -37.88
N ASN A 675 -7.59 -8.25 -37.86
CA ASN A 675 -8.98 -8.25 -37.39
C ASN A 675 -9.93 -8.79 -38.46
N SER A 676 -10.47 -10.00 -38.24
CA SER A 676 -11.36 -10.69 -39.20
C SER A 676 -12.63 -9.88 -39.53
N ALA A 677 -13.25 -9.22 -38.55
CA ALA A 677 -14.47 -8.44 -38.78
C ALA A 677 -14.25 -7.24 -39.73
N ILE A 678 -13.13 -6.54 -39.58
CA ILE A 678 -12.79 -5.42 -40.47
C ILE A 678 -12.40 -5.89 -41.86
N GLN A 679 -11.65 -7.00 -41.96
CA GLN A 679 -11.32 -7.62 -43.25
C GLN A 679 -12.59 -8.06 -43.99
N PHE A 680 -13.54 -8.68 -43.28
CA PHE A 680 -14.85 -9.05 -43.81
C PHE A 680 -15.63 -7.81 -44.29
N SER A 681 -15.71 -6.75 -43.48
CA SER A 681 -16.39 -5.51 -43.87
C SER A 681 -15.75 -4.86 -45.09
N LEU A 682 -14.40 -4.81 -45.18
CA LEU A 682 -13.68 -4.31 -46.34
C LEU A 682 -13.92 -5.18 -47.59
N ALA A 683 -13.96 -6.50 -47.44
CA ALA A 683 -14.25 -7.42 -48.53
C ALA A 683 -15.64 -7.16 -49.13
N ASN A 684 -16.66 -6.94 -48.28
CA ASN A 684 -18.00 -6.56 -48.72
C ASN A 684 -17.99 -5.24 -49.50
N VAL A 685 -17.27 -4.22 -49.01
CA VAL A 685 -17.14 -2.92 -49.69
C VAL A 685 -16.49 -3.07 -51.07
N PHE A 686 -15.37 -3.79 -51.18
CA PHE A 686 -14.73 -4.04 -52.49
C PHE A 686 -15.61 -4.86 -53.43
N GLY A 687 -16.38 -5.81 -52.91
CA GLY A 687 -17.33 -6.59 -53.70
C GLY A 687 -18.45 -5.73 -54.27
N LYS A 688 -18.88 -4.67 -53.58
CA LYS A 688 -19.85 -3.68 -54.10
C LYS A 688 -19.24 -2.73 -55.14
N GLN A 689 -17.93 -2.47 -55.06
CA GLN A 689 -17.17 -1.70 -56.06
C GLN A 689 -16.77 -2.53 -57.30
N ASP A 690 -17.23 -3.79 -57.42
CA ASP A 690 -16.83 -4.76 -58.44
C ASP A 690 -15.31 -5.04 -58.48
N ASN A 691 -14.57 -4.70 -57.41
CA ASN A 691 -13.17 -5.05 -57.26
C ASN A 691 -13.04 -6.47 -56.68
N TYR A 692 -13.41 -7.45 -57.51
CA TYR A 692 -13.57 -8.83 -57.08
C TYR A 692 -12.29 -9.48 -56.55
N LYS A 693 -11.12 -9.13 -57.10
CA LYS A 693 -9.83 -9.69 -56.67
C LYS A 693 -9.45 -9.25 -55.27
N GLU A 694 -9.55 -7.95 -54.97
CA GLU A 694 -9.29 -7.47 -53.61
C GLU A 694 -10.35 -7.95 -52.63
N SER A 695 -11.62 -8.01 -53.05
CA SER A 695 -12.69 -8.58 -52.22
C SER A 695 -12.41 -10.04 -51.83
N GLU A 696 -12.06 -10.90 -52.80
CA GLU A 696 -11.69 -12.31 -52.55
C GLU A 696 -10.51 -12.41 -51.57
N LYS A 697 -9.44 -11.64 -51.79
CA LYS A 697 -8.27 -11.59 -50.90
C LYS A 697 -8.67 -11.29 -49.46
N TYR A 698 -9.50 -10.28 -49.21
CA TYR A 698 -9.90 -9.91 -47.85
C TYR A 698 -10.91 -10.88 -47.22
N PHE A 699 -11.79 -11.52 -47.99
CA PHE A 699 -12.61 -12.63 -47.48
C PHE A 699 -11.75 -13.82 -47.04
N LEU A 700 -10.74 -14.18 -47.82
CA LEU A 700 -9.82 -15.27 -47.47
C LEU A 700 -9.02 -14.94 -46.21
N LEU A 701 -8.55 -13.70 -46.06
CA LEU A 701 -7.90 -13.24 -44.81
C LEU A 701 -8.86 -13.31 -43.62
N ALA A 702 -10.12 -12.87 -43.80
CA ALA A 702 -11.12 -12.95 -42.74
C ALA A 702 -11.39 -14.40 -42.31
N LEU A 703 -11.44 -15.34 -43.26
CA LEU A 703 -11.57 -16.78 -43.01
C LEU A 703 -10.33 -17.40 -42.36
N GLN A 704 -9.13 -16.86 -42.55
CA GLN A 704 -7.96 -17.31 -41.77
C GLN A 704 -8.13 -17.00 -40.28
N GLY A 705 -8.76 -15.87 -39.95
CA GLY A 705 -9.05 -15.48 -38.58
C GLY A 705 -10.28 -16.18 -37.98
N ASP A 706 -11.32 -16.41 -38.78
CA ASP A 706 -12.55 -17.08 -38.35
C ASP A 706 -13.05 -18.10 -39.40
N PRO A 707 -12.45 -19.30 -39.47
CA PRO A 707 -12.73 -20.27 -40.53
C PRO A 707 -14.14 -20.87 -40.49
N ARG A 708 -14.81 -20.80 -39.33
CA ARG A 708 -16.12 -21.42 -39.08
C ARG A 708 -17.27 -20.42 -39.12
N ASN A 709 -17.03 -19.19 -39.58
CA ASN A 709 -18.07 -18.19 -39.71
C ASN A 709 -18.96 -18.46 -40.94
N PRO A 710 -20.22 -18.89 -40.78
CA PRO A 710 -21.10 -19.17 -41.92
C PRO A 710 -21.34 -17.91 -42.78
N THR A 711 -21.45 -16.74 -42.16
CA THR A 711 -21.71 -15.48 -42.86
C THR A 711 -20.58 -15.07 -43.80
N ILE A 712 -19.32 -15.33 -43.43
CA ILE A 712 -18.17 -15.05 -44.30
C ILE A 712 -18.21 -15.97 -45.54
N HIS A 713 -18.47 -17.26 -45.35
CA HIS A 713 -18.63 -18.22 -46.46
C HIS A 713 -19.80 -17.84 -47.37
N MET A 714 -20.95 -17.45 -46.80
CA MET A 714 -22.12 -16.98 -47.56
C MET A 714 -21.76 -15.78 -48.45
N ASN A 715 -21.16 -14.73 -47.89
CA ASN A 715 -20.84 -13.51 -48.64
C ASN A 715 -19.73 -13.71 -49.67
N LEU A 716 -18.74 -14.57 -49.40
CA LEU A 716 -17.77 -15.00 -50.41
C LEU A 716 -18.45 -15.76 -51.55
N GLY A 717 -19.45 -16.59 -51.25
CA GLY A 717 -20.32 -17.21 -52.26
C GLY A 717 -21.08 -16.18 -53.10
N VAL A 718 -21.62 -15.13 -52.48
CA VAL A 718 -22.27 -14.01 -53.18
C VAL A 718 -21.31 -13.29 -54.11
N LEU A 719 -20.08 -13.02 -53.65
CA LEU A 719 -19.02 -12.44 -54.47
C LEU A 719 -18.74 -13.30 -55.70
N TYR A 720 -18.49 -14.59 -55.52
CA TYR A 720 -18.20 -15.51 -56.63
C TYR A 720 -19.38 -15.67 -57.59
N HIS A 721 -20.61 -15.67 -57.08
CA HIS A 721 -21.82 -15.71 -57.90
C HIS A 721 -21.90 -14.46 -58.79
N ARG A 722 -21.64 -13.26 -58.24
CA ARG A 722 -21.60 -12.00 -59.02
C ARG A 722 -20.44 -11.97 -60.02
N TRP A 723 -19.29 -12.54 -59.66
CA TRP A 723 -18.10 -12.61 -60.51
C TRP A 723 -18.19 -13.70 -61.61
N GLY A 724 -19.18 -14.59 -61.55
CA GLY A 724 -19.33 -15.69 -62.52
C GLY A 724 -18.50 -16.94 -62.21
N LYS A 725 -17.84 -17.01 -61.05
CA LYS A 725 -17.12 -18.19 -60.56
C LYS A 725 -18.10 -19.18 -59.90
N TYR A 726 -18.96 -19.81 -60.70
CA TYR A 726 -20.11 -20.55 -60.18
C TYR A 726 -19.75 -21.82 -59.37
N LYS A 727 -18.63 -22.50 -59.68
CA LYS A 727 -18.20 -23.69 -58.93
C LYS A 727 -17.74 -23.30 -57.52
N GLU A 728 -16.99 -22.22 -57.42
CA GLU A 728 -16.49 -21.66 -56.16
C GLU A 728 -17.64 -21.09 -55.33
N ALA A 729 -18.62 -20.42 -55.96
CA ALA A 729 -19.84 -19.97 -55.32
C ALA A 729 -20.63 -21.14 -54.71
N LEU A 730 -20.78 -22.24 -55.45
CA LEU A 730 -21.46 -23.45 -54.99
C LEU A 730 -20.76 -24.04 -53.75
N ALA A 731 -19.44 -24.12 -53.77
CA ALA A 731 -18.64 -24.62 -52.65
C ALA A 731 -18.83 -23.75 -51.39
N CYS A 732 -18.80 -22.41 -51.55
CA CYS A 732 -18.96 -21.47 -50.43
C CYS A 732 -20.36 -21.53 -49.82
N TYR A 733 -21.42 -21.55 -50.63
CA TYR A 733 -22.80 -21.68 -50.12
C TYR A 733 -23.03 -23.02 -49.43
N THR A 734 -22.50 -24.11 -49.99
CA THR A 734 -22.57 -25.43 -49.35
C THR A 734 -21.85 -25.40 -48.01
N LYS A 735 -20.66 -24.79 -47.94
CA LYS A 735 -19.91 -24.68 -46.69
C LYS A 735 -20.62 -23.83 -45.64
N SER A 736 -21.24 -22.73 -46.07
CA SER A 736 -22.07 -21.90 -45.19
C SER A 736 -23.24 -22.70 -44.61
N LEU A 737 -23.96 -23.49 -45.42
CA LEU A 737 -25.07 -24.33 -44.96
C LEU A 737 -24.64 -25.54 -44.12
N GLU A 738 -23.41 -26.05 -44.29
CA GLU A 738 -22.84 -27.03 -43.35
C GLU A 738 -22.66 -26.43 -41.95
N LEU A 739 -22.31 -25.14 -41.88
CA LEU A 739 -22.06 -24.43 -40.63
C LEU A 739 -23.35 -23.86 -40.01
N ASP A 740 -24.31 -23.44 -40.83
CA ASP A 740 -25.63 -22.94 -40.45
C ASP A 740 -26.71 -23.49 -41.42
N PRO A 741 -27.26 -24.69 -41.14
CA PRO A 741 -28.22 -25.36 -42.03
C PRO A 741 -29.55 -24.62 -42.22
N HIS A 742 -29.88 -23.70 -41.32
CA HIS A 742 -31.16 -22.98 -41.33
C HIS A 742 -31.06 -21.58 -41.94
N ASN A 743 -29.92 -21.24 -42.55
CA ASN A 743 -29.71 -19.94 -43.18
C ASN A 743 -30.52 -19.80 -44.48
N GLN A 744 -31.73 -19.24 -44.37
CA GLN A 744 -32.63 -19.10 -45.51
C GLN A 744 -32.03 -18.26 -46.65
N VAL A 745 -31.30 -17.19 -46.32
CA VAL A 745 -30.65 -16.31 -47.32
C VAL A 745 -29.62 -17.08 -48.14
N THR A 746 -28.83 -17.95 -47.50
CA THR A 746 -27.87 -18.80 -48.20
C THR A 746 -28.57 -19.82 -49.10
N LEU A 747 -29.67 -20.42 -48.62
CA LEU A 747 -30.45 -21.39 -49.39
C LEU A 747 -31.07 -20.76 -50.65
N ASP A 748 -31.63 -19.56 -50.53
CA ASP A 748 -32.22 -18.81 -51.63
C ASP A 748 -31.15 -18.44 -52.67
N ASN A 749 -29.99 -17.92 -52.21
CA ASN A 749 -28.85 -17.62 -53.08
C ASN A 749 -28.31 -18.87 -53.80
N LEU A 750 -28.26 -20.01 -53.12
CA LEU A 750 -27.86 -21.30 -53.71
C LEU A 750 -28.86 -21.78 -54.77
N ASN A 751 -30.15 -21.63 -54.53
CA ASN A 751 -31.19 -21.99 -55.50
C ASN A 751 -31.12 -21.12 -56.76
N LEU A 752 -30.91 -19.82 -56.60
CA LEU A 752 -30.67 -18.89 -57.73
C LEU A 752 -29.43 -19.28 -58.53
N LEU A 753 -28.32 -19.61 -57.85
CA LEU A 753 -27.10 -20.08 -58.50
C LEU A 753 -27.35 -21.37 -59.31
N LYS A 754 -28.04 -22.36 -58.72
CA LYS A 754 -28.36 -23.63 -59.39
C LYS A 754 -29.23 -23.41 -60.63
N ALA A 755 -30.22 -22.52 -60.56
CA ALA A 755 -31.05 -22.16 -61.71
C ALA A 755 -30.19 -21.53 -62.83
N LYS A 756 -29.30 -20.60 -62.48
CA LYS A 756 -28.41 -19.94 -63.44
C LYS A 756 -27.41 -20.90 -64.08
N MET A 757 -26.82 -21.81 -63.29
CA MET A 757 -25.91 -22.85 -63.80
C MET A 757 -26.58 -23.79 -64.81
N LYS A 758 -27.87 -24.10 -64.62
CA LYS A 758 -28.67 -24.91 -65.55
C LYS A 758 -29.00 -24.17 -66.86
N MET A 759 -29.06 -22.84 -66.85
CA MET A 759 -29.30 -22.04 -68.05
C MET A 759 -28.03 -21.75 -68.86
N SER A 760 -26.86 -21.87 -68.22
CA SER A 760 -25.53 -21.64 -68.84
C SER A 760 -24.83 -22.93 -69.30
N ALA A 761 -25.42 -24.09 -69.02
CA ALA A 761 -24.99 -25.41 -69.49
C ALA A 761 -25.86 -25.82 -70.67
#